data_AF-A0A1C6EJR1-F1
#
_entry.id   AF-A0A1C6EJR1-F1
#
_cell.length_a   1.000
_cell.length_b   1.000
_cell.length_c   1.000
_cell.angle_alpha   90.00
_cell.angle_beta   90.00
_cell.angle_gamma   90.00
#
_symmetry.space_group_name_H-M   'P 1'
#
loop_
_entity.id
_entity.type
_entity.pdbx_description
1 polymer ?
#
loop_
_entity_poly.entity_id
_entity_poly.type
_entity_poly.pdbx_seq_one_letter_code
_entity_poly.pdbx_strand_id
1 'polypeptide(L)'
;MTTNRGMITAGQLFVLLFISRAIVTITYSPELSSGDDMWNHLLSAIFAFPLSLIMLIPTLLLWKLNRDMSVLEYGEDIFKRLSIIISLFYALYFIMVCGYGIALYNKFVSLGVNGEVPVFAVTVAVLVASCYGAFKGVEAIARASGLILIGLIATVLILIFALTPSINTENYRTILSTSYTSTYNGTILMLSRMSCIPAIAVLYPIVKGNIAKGSVLWCSSIFILVMISIILVTGSLGDYLKNSVFPVYQAAKTVNIGFLQRLDALFIGLWTAGLFCRLSLFLYLFALCVGKAFGKRTSRFAIIVGGTAILIFGTVTADMGFTSFIFNINFWLWFTLVSAVFIPTFLLICYVVKTSGKKNKTHKKSGAKSLILTIGIGLTVLTFSGCMSRAELNEKVIVEGIGIDKENDKYTLTAMVLNIKSTEEALPPNIISASGGSVAECFDNISRNTGRQVMLSSNRFIAMNKTAATVADEVLSYFNNSFEARPDALIYVTEGNTANILSNEKVLDTMTAEDIAMIGGDYSNGTVKACEYKEYKASDNSGIYDIAVPILMLDESKAQIVPDGVALFCKGKMSGTLTTNESIILNILSDNVSGAVILLNDDKKTPIKIVSAKSENNISHNKDIFNYSKNLEVSLELPEGSNSQNKKLLEEVEKFLKKSCCETAEKAIKTYNSDILRIGKKAQNGFYYDFEKIKDWHEALQSVKLDFSVKANFVRS
;
A
#
# COMPACT_ATOMS: atom_id res chain seq x y z
N MET A 1 1.33 -33.57 -22.50
CA MET A 1 1.20 -34.01 -21.09
C MET A 1 0.12 -35.08 -20.96
N THR A 2 0.05 -35.81 -19.85
CA THR A 2 -1.01 -36.80 -19.55
C THR A 2 -2.09 -36.17 -18.69
N THR A 3 -3.36 -36.34 -19.08
CA THR A 3 -4.54 -35.93 -18.32
C THR A 3 -5.17 -37.16 -17.66
N ASN A 4 -4.51 -37.69 -16.63
CA ASN A 4 -5.08 -38.79 -15.87
C ASN A 4 -6.16 -38.24 -14.92
N ARG A 5 -7.23 -39.01 -14.67
CA ARG A 5 -8.30 -38.56 -13.79
C ARG A 5 -7.85 -38.53 -12.34
N GLY A 6 -8.30 -37.51 -11.60
CA GLY A 6 -8.16 -37.44 -10.16
C GLY A 6 -6.73 -37.33 -9.67
N MET A 7 -5.92 -36.57 -10.40
CA MET A 7 -4.54 -36.24 -10.02
C MET A 7 -4.51 -35.34 -8.78
N ILE A 8 -5.50 -34.45 -8.64
CA ILE A 8 -5.63 -33.55 -7.48
C ILE A 8 -7.02 -33.61 -6.86
N THR A 9 -7.13 -33.34 -5.57
CA THR A 9 -8.42 -33.24 -4.86
C THR A 9 -9.04 -31.85 -5.02
N ALA A 10 -10.34 -31.71 -4.75
CA ALA A 10 -11.00 -30.41 -4.72
C ALA A 10 -10.38 -29.44 -3.69
N GLY A 11 -9.85 -29.96 -2.58
CA GLY A 11 -9.09 -29.17 -1.60
C GLY A 11 -7.75 -28.68 -2.16
N GLN A 12 -7.00 -29.55 -2.84
CA GLN A 12 -5.77 -29.16 -3.53
C GLN A 12 -6.02 -28.14 -4.65
N LEU A 13 -7.15 -28.26 -5.37
CA LEU A 13 -7.58 -27.25 -6.33
C LEU A 13 -7.86 -25.91 -5.63
N PHE A 14 -8.61 -25.91 -4.53
CA PHE A 14 -8.89 -24.70 -3.74
C PHE A 14 -7.58 -23.99 -3.35
N VAL A 15 -6.63 -24.71 -2.75
CA VAL A 15 -5.35 -24.15 -2.30
C VAL A 15 -4.56 -23.57 -3.48
N LEU A 16 -4.46 -24.32 -4.56
CA LEU A 16 -3.72 -23.92 -5.77
C LEU A 16 -4.29 -22.64 -6.38
N LEU A 17 -5.62 -22.55 -6.52
CA LEU A 17 -6.29 -21.37 -7.04
C LEU A 17 -6.23 -20.20 -6.05
N PHE A 18 -6.31 -20.48 -4.75
CA PHE A 18 -6.23 -19.47 -3.69
C PHE A 18 -4.86 -18.80 -3.71
N ILE A 19 -3.76 -19.55 -3.69
CA ILE A 19 -2.40 -19.00 -3.83
C ILE A 19 -2.25 -18.22 -5.12
N SER A 20 -2.68 -18.81 -6.24
CA SER A 20 -2.57 -18.17 -7.56
C SER A 20 -3.34 -16.86 -7.68
N ARG A 21 -4.35 -16.62 -6.83
CA ARG A 21 -5.16 -15.40 -6.85
C ARG A 21 -4.83 -14.43 -5.71
N ALA A 22 -4.53 -14.92 -4.51
CA ALA A 22 -4.14 -14.12 -3.36
C ALA A 22 -2.93 -13.24 -3.71
N ILE A 23 -1.96 -13.81 -4.43
CA ILE A 23 -0.78 -13.08 -4.91
C ILE A 23 -1.09 -11.85 -5.75
N VAL A 24 -2.10 -11.96 -6.61
CA VAL A 24 -2.59 -10.91 -7.50
C VAL A 24 -3.41 -9.88 -6.71
N THR A 25 -4.17 -10.35 -5.72
CA THR A 25 -4.95 -9.51 -4.80
C THR A 25 -4.08 -8.56 -4.01
N ILE A 26 -2.91 -8.97 -3.57
CA ILE A 26 -2.09 -8.10 -2.72
C ILE A 26 -1.49 -6.92 -3.51
N THR A 27 -1.30 -7.09 -4.83
CA THR A 27 -0.96 -6.02 -5.77
C THR A 27 -2.19 -5.26 -6.29
N TYR A 28 -3.25 -5.18 -5.50
CA TYR A 28 -4.40 -4.35 -5.82
C TYR A 28 -4.08 -2.90 -5.46
N SER A 29 -4.27 -1.98 -6.40
CA SER A 29 -4.06 -0.55 -6.16
C SER A 29 -5.15 0.31 -6.82
N PRO A 30 -5.55 1.42 -6.18
CA PRO A 30 -6.48 2.38 -6.78
C PRO A 30 -5.97 2.95 -8.11
N GLU A 31 -4.65 3.19 -8.21
CA GLU A 31 -3.96 3.68 -9.41
C GLU A 31 -4.27 2.82 -10.64
N LEU A 32 -4.27 1.48 -10.50
CA LEU A 32 -4.55 0.56 -11.60
C LEU A 32 -6.01 0.60 -12.08
N SER A 33 -6.94 1.10 -11.25
CA SER A 33 -8.33 1.31 -11.60
C SER A 33 -8.67 2.77 -11.92
N SER A 34 -7.68 3.67 -11.91
CA SER A 34 -7.93 5.12 -11.97
C SER A 34 -8.99 5.55 -10.93
N GLY A 35 -8.94 4.92 -9.74
CA GLY A 35 -9.82 5.18 -8.62
C GLY A 35 -9.16 6.14 -7.64
N ASP A 36 -9.96 7.02 -7.05
CA ASP A 36 -9.46 8.13 -6.22
C ASP A 36 -9.17 7.71 -4.78
N ASP A 37 -9.75 6.61 -4.30
CA ASP A 37 -9.63 6.16 -2.91
C ASP A 37 -9.73 4.64 -2.80
N MET A 38 -8.81 4.04 -2.02
CA MET A 38 -8.82 2.61 -1.73
C MET A 38 -10.08 2.18 -0.98
N TRP A 39 -10.65 3.04 -0.15
CA TRP A 39 -11.87 2.75 0.61
C TRP A 39 -13.07 2.49 -0.31
N ASN A 40 -13.19 3.23 -1.41
CA ASN A 40 -14.27 3.07 -2.40
C ASN A 40 -14.28 1.66 -3.02
N HIS A 41 -13.12 1.02 -3.07
CA HIS A 41 -12.98 -0.32 -3.61
C HIS A 41 -13.51 -1.43 -2.69
N LEU A 42 -13.89 -1.12 -1.44
CA LEU A 42 -14.65 -2.04 -0.61
C LEU A 42 -16.01 -2.34 -1.25
N LEU A 43 -16.70 -1.30 -1.74
CA LEU A 43 -17.97 -1.44 -2.44
C LEU A 43 -17.78 -2.15 -3.79
N SER A 44 -16.66 -1.90 -4.49
CA SER A 44 -16.28 -2.67 -5.67
C SER A 44 -16.17 -4.16 -5.38
N ALA A 45 -15.57 -4.55 -4.25
CA ALA A 45 -15.46 -5.95 -3.85
C ALA A 45 -16.84 -6.58 -3.57
N ILE A 46 -17.74 -5.84 -2.92
CA ILE A 46 -19.12 -6.27 -2.64
C ILE A 46 -19.89 -6.54 -3.94
N PHE A 47 -19.73 -5.71 -4.97
CA PHE A 47 -20.37 -5.94 -6.28
C PHE A 47 -19.66 -7.00 -7.14
N ALA A 48 -18.33 -7.01 -7.15
CA ALA A 48 -17.55 -7.95 -7.94
C ALA A 48 -17.71 -9.40 -7.43
N PHE A 49 -17.94 -9.61 -6.13
CA PHE A 49 -18.13 -10.93 -5.55
C PHE A 49 -19.30 -11.72 -6.19
N PRO A 50 -20.57 -11.28 -6.13
CA PRO A 50 -21.67 -12.01 -6.75
C PRO A 50 -21.51 -12.12 -8.27
N LEU A 51 -20.98 -11.08 -8.94
CA LEU A 51 -20.72 -11.13 -10.39
C LEU A 51 -19.69 -12.20 -10.76
N SER A 52 -18.63 -12.37 -9.95
CA SER A 52 -17.63 -13.42 -10.17
C SER A 52 -18.21 -14.83 -9.94
N LEU A 53 -19.14 -14.99 -8.99
CA LEU A 53 -19.89 -16.25 -8.82
C LEU A 53 -20.79 -16.53 -10.03
N ILE A 54 -21.42 -15.50 -10.61
CA ILE A 54 -22.20 -15.63 -11.84
C ILE A 54 -21.30 -16.06 -13.01
N MET A 55 -20.11 -15.47 -13.14
CA MET A 55 -19.13 -15.87 -14.18
C MET A 55 -18.70 -17.35 -14.08
N LEU A 56 -18.77 -17.95 -12.88
CA LEU A 56 -18.46 -19.36 -12.65
C LEU A 56 -19.57 -20.31 -13.14
N ILE A 57 -20.83 -19.86 -13.21
CA ILE A 57 -22.00 -20.72 -13.47
C ILE A 57 -21.85 -21.52 -14.77
N PRO A 58 -21.54 -20.93 -15.94
CA PRO A 58 -21.46 -21.68 -17.19
C PRO A 58 -20.46 -22.84 -17.13
N THR A 59 -19.29 -22.59 -16.51
CA THR A 59 -18.24 -23.60 -16.33
C THR A 59 -18.70 -24.72 -15.41
N LEU A 60 -19.40 -24.40 -14.31
CA LEU A 60 -19.92 -25.40 -13.38
C LEU A 60 -21.08 -26.22 -13.97
N LEU A 61 -21.88 -25.64 -14.86
CA LEU A 61 -22.93 -26.36 -15.59
C LEU A 61 -22.33 -27.38 -16.56
N LEU A 62 -21.29 -27.00 -17.32
CA LEU A 62 -20.54 -27.93 -18.17
C LEU A 62 -19.93 -29.10 -17.37
N TRP A 63 -19.37 -28.80 -16.19
CA TRP A 63 -18.86 -29.83 -15.29
C TRP A 63 -19.97 -30.77 -14.79
N LYS A 64 -21.16 -30.25 -14.47
CA LYS A 64 -22.31 -31.07 -14.04
C LYS A 64 -22.82 -31.97 -15.16
N LEU A 65 -22.81 -31.51 -16.40
CA LEU A 65 -23.23 -32.28 -17.57
C LEU A 65 -22.29 -33.45 -17.85
N ASN A 66 -20.98 -33.22 -17.83
CA ASN A 66 -19.99 -34.26 -18.01
C ASN A 66 -18.72 -33.94 -17.22
N ARG A 67 -18.43 -34.77 -16.22
CA ARG A 67 -17.29 -34.58 -15.31
C ARG A 67 -15.94 -34.88 -15.95
N ASP A 68 -15.95 -35.49 -17.13
CA ASP A 68 -14.76 -36.08 -17.76
C ASP A 68 -14.23 -35.29 -18.95
N MET A 69 -14.99 -34.29 -19.42
CA MET A 69 -14.66 -33.47 -20.57
C MET A 69 -14.43 -32.04 -20.11
N SER A 70 -13.29 -31.41 -20.41
CA SER A 70 -13.10 -29.95 -20.24
C SER A 70 -13.76 -29.18 -21.38
N VAL A 71 -13.70 -27.85 -21.32
CA VAL A 71 -14.09 -26.97 -22.46
C VAL A 71 -13.38 -27.34 -23.77
N LEU A 72 -12.17 -27.91 -23.71
CA LEU A 72 -11.43 -28.35 -24.89
C LEU A 72 -12.01 -29.63 -25.51
N GLU A 73 -12.46 -30.57 -24.67
CA GLU A 73 -13.13 -31.81 -25.09
C GLU A 73 -14.54 -31.54 -25.62
N TYR A 74 -15.30 -30.64 -24.97
CA TYR A 74 -16.61 -30.23 -25.47
C TYR A 74 -16.52 -29.63 -26.88
N GLY A 75 -15.50 -28.79 -27.13
CA GLY A 75 -15.24 -28.27 -28.48
C GLY A 75 -14.96 -29.38 -29.49
N GLU A 76 -14.24 -30.44 -29.10
CA GLU A 76 -13.90 -31.57 -29.98
C GLU A 76 -15.13 -32.44 -30.31
N ASP A 77 -15.97 -32.69 -29.32
CA ASP A 77 -17.21 -33.45 -29.51
C ASP A 77 -18.16 -32.73 -30.46
N ILE A 78 -18.31 -31.41 -30.34
CA ILE A 78 -19.17 -30.63 -31.24
C ILE A 78 -18.57 -30.56 -32.65
N PHE A 79 -17.35 -30.03 -32.79
CA PHE A 79 -16.63 -29.95 -34.07
C PHE A 79 -15.10 -29.97 -33.86
N LYS A 80 -14.40 -30.92 -34.50
CA LYS A 80 -12.94 -31.07 -34.34
C LYS A 80 -12.12 -29.79 -34.59
N ARG A 81 -12.49 -28.97 -35.60
CA ARG A 81 -11.82 -27.68 -35.87
C ARG A 81 -12.06 -26.62 -34.78
N LEU A 82 -13.25 -26.64 -34.17
CA LEU A 82 -13.62 -25.73 -33.09
C LEU A 82 -12.75 -25.97 -31.84
N SER A 83 -12.45 -27.22 -31.50
CA SER A 83 -11.53 -27.57 -30.41
C SER A 83 -10.16 -26.92 -30.55
N ILE A 84 -9.63 -26.85 -31.78
CA ILE A 84 -8.33 -26.22 -32.05
C ILE A 84 -8.40 -24.72 -31.79
N ILE A 85 -9.44 -24.04 -32.32
CA ILE A 85 -9.63 -22.59 -32.12
C ILE A 85 -9.76 -22.26 -30.63
N ILE A 86 -10.61 -22.98 -29.91
CA ILE A 86 -10.80 -22.80 -28.46
C ILE A 86 -9.47 -23.06 -27.72
N SER A 87 -8.77 -24.14 -28.07
CA SER A 87 -7.48 -24.45 -27.44
C SER A 87 -6.45 -23.35 -27.66
N LEU A 88 -6.33 -22.80 -28.87
CA LEU A 88 -5.40 -21.71 -29.16
C LEU A 88 -5.80 -20.41 -28.44
N PHE A 89 -7.09 -20.12 -28.34
CA PHE A 89 -7.59 -18.97 -27.59
C PHE A 89 -7.25 -19.07 -26.10
N TYR A 90 -7.51 -20.21 -25.45
CA TYR A 90 -7.14 -20.43 -24.05
C TYR A 90 -5.62 -20.45 -23.86
N ALA A 91 -4.85 -20.98 -24.81
CA ALA A 91 -3.40 -20.89 -24.79
C ALA A 91 -2.92 -19.43 -24.80
N LEU A 92 -3.45 -18.60 -25.72
CA LEU A 92 -3.15 -17.17 -25.76
C LEU A 92 -3.55 -16.46 -24.46
N TYR A 93 -4.72 -16.79 -23.92
CA TYR A 93 -5.19 -16.24 -22.65
C TYR A 93 -4.21 -16.54 -21.51
N PHE A 94 -3.85 -17.80 -21.32
CA PHE A 94 -2.97 -18.20 -20.21
C PHE A 94 -1.56 -17.62 -20.33
N ILE A 95 -1.00 -17.55 -21.55
CA ILE A 95 0.33 -16.97 -21.74
C ILE A 95 0.34 -15.46 -21.51
N MET A 96 -0.69 -14.75 -21.97
CA MET A 96 -0.83 -13.32 -21.69
C MET A 96 -1.03 -13.06 -20.19
N VAL A 97 -1.84 -13.87 -19.50
CA VAL A 97 -2.02 -13.77 -18.04
C VAL A 97 -0.71 -13.97 -17.29
N CYS A 98 0.16 -14.88 -17.75
CA CYS A 98 1.53 -15.00 -17.22
C CYS A 98 2.36 -13.75 -17.52
N GLY A 99 2.33 -13.24 -18.75
CA GLY A 99 3.02 -12.03 -19.16
C GLY A 99 2.65 -10.82 -18.30
N TYR A 100 1.36 -10.59 -18.06
CA TYR A 100 0.86 -9.57 -17.14
C TYR A 100 1.38 -9.78 -15.71
N GLY A 101 1.41 -11.04 -15.24
CA GLY A 101 1.97 -11.39 -13.93
C GLY A 101 3.45 -11.04 -13.80
N ILE A 102 4.28 -11.34 -14.81
CA ILE A 102 5.70 -10.95 -14.83
C ILE A 102 5.84 -9.43 -14.94
N ALA A 103 5.05 -8.75 -15.77
CA ALA A 103 5.14 -7.29 -15.90
C ALA A 103 4.86 -6.59 -14.56
N LEU A 104 3.84 -7.05 -13.84
CA LEU A 104 3.54 -6.55 -12.49
C LEU A 104 4.62 -6.94 -11.47
N TYR A 105 5.22 -8.13 -11.60
CA TYR A 105 6.40 -8.55 -10.83
C TYR A 105 7.60 -7.64 -11.06
N ASN A 106 7.93 -7.35 -12.30
CA ASN A 106 9.03 -6.46 -12.64
C ASN A 106 8.77 -5.05 -12.10
N LYS A 107 7.55 -4.50 -12.25
CA LYS A 107 7.16 -3.21 -11.66
C LYS A 107 7.31 -3.26 -10.13
N PHE A 108 6.89 -4.35 -9.49
CA PHE A 108 7.05 -4.51 -8.05
C PHE A 108 8.51 -4.69 -7.63
N VAL A 109 9.38 -5.43 -8.31
CA VAL A 109 10.79 -5.55 -7.86
C VAL A 109 11.53 -4.23 -8.08
N SER A 110 11.26 -3.56 -9.22
CA SER A 110 11.90 -2.28 -9.57
C SER A 110 11.53 -1.17 -8.60
N LEU A 111 10.25 -1.10 -8.22
CA LEU A 111 9.78 -0.15 -7.21
C LEU A 111 10.06 -0.72 -5.81
N GLY A 112 9.48 -1.87 -5.50
CA GLY A 112 9.42 -2.60 -4.22
C GLY A 112 10.71 -3.01 -3.48
N VAL A 113 11.83 -3.24 -4.18
CA VAL A 113 13.00 -3.95 -3.61
C VAL A 113 14.30 -3.17 -3.87
N ASN A 114 14.23 -1.86 -3.66
CA ASN A 114 15.37 -0.93 -3.63
C ASN A 114 16.41 -1.09 -4.76
N GLY A 115 16.03 -1.29 -6.03
CA GLY A 115 16.91 -1.17 -7.22
C GLY A 115 18.22 -2.00 -7.30
N GLU A 116 18.72 -2.56 -6.20
CA GLU A 116 19.93 -3.36 -6.06
C GLU A 116 19.73 -4.75 -6.65
N VAL A 117 18.49 -5.24 -6.58
CA VAL A 117 18.15 -6.56 -7.06
C VAL A 117 17.97 -6.50 -8.57
N PRO A 118 18.78 -7.22 -9.35
CA PRO A 118 18.66 -7.25 -10.79
C PRO A 118 17.34 -7.91 -11.20
N VAL A 119 16.37 -7.07 -11.54
CA VAL A 119 14.99 -7.47 -11.90
C VAL A 119 15.00 -8.61 -12.91
N PHE A 120 15.84 -8.50 -13.95
CA PHE A 120 15.96 -9.51 -14.99
C PHE A 120 16.42 -10.87 -14.46
N ALA A 121 17.43 -10.91 -13.57
CA ALA A 121 17.96 -12.18 -13.06
C ALA A 121 16.95 -12.89 -12.16
N VAL A 122 16.23 -12.14 -11.31
CA VAL A 122 15.17 -12.70 -10.47
C VAL A 122 14.01 -13.21 -11.32
N THR A 123 13.62 -12.46 -12.35
CA THR A 123 12.57 -12.88 -13.29
C THR A 123 12.95 -14.15 -14.03
N VAL A 124 14.20 -14.28 -14.49
CA VAL A 124 14.71 -15.52 -15.09
C VAL A 124 14.67 -16.67 -14.08
N ALA A 125 15.12 -16.47 -12.84
CA ALA A 125 15.14 -17.51 -11.82
C ALA A 125 13.74 -18.03 -11.50
N VAL A 126 12.78 -17.14 -11.27
CA VAL A 126 11.37 -17.49 -11.02
C VAL A 126 10.78 -18.23 -12.22
N LEU A 127 11.03 -17.76 -13.44
CA LEU A 127 10.48 -18.36 -14.65
C LEU A 127 11.06 -19.75 -14.94
N VAL A 128 12.36 -19.96 -14.71
CA VAL A 128 13.01 -21.28 -14.80
C VAL A 128 12.39 -22.25 -13.79
N ALA A 129 12.24 -21.82 -12.54
CA ALA A 129 11.55 -22.60 -11.52
C ALA A 129 10.12 -22.92 -11.96
N SER A 130 9.38 -21.95 -12.50
CA SER A 130 8.01 -22.15 -12.97
C SER A 130 7.89 -23.09 -14.16
N CYS A 131 8.84 -23.04 -15.09
CA CYS A 131 8.92 -24.01 -16.19
C CYS A 131 9.14 -25.43 -15.63
N TYR A 132 10.05 -25.59 -14.67
CA TYR A 132 10.27 -26.87 -14.00
C TYR A 132 9.01 -27.36 -13.27
N GLY A 133 8.30 -26.48 -12.56
CA GLY A 133 7.01 -26.78 -11.93
C GLY A 133 5.97 -27.26 -12.94
N ALA A 134 5.83 -26.55 -14.06
CA ALA A 134 4.95 -26.94 -15.16
C ALA A 134 5.34 -28.29 -15.78
N PHE A 135 6.65 -28.59 -15.91
CA PHE A 135 7.14 -29.88 -16.39
C PHE A 135 6.79 -31.04 -15.45
N LYS A 136 6.88 -30.83 -14.13
CA LYS A 136 6.49 -31.82 -13.11
C LYS A 136 4.97 -32.05 -13.08
N GLY A 137 4.19 -31.04 -13.47
CA GLY A 137 2.75 -31.12 -13.62
C GLY A 137 1.97 -30.75 -12.37
N VAL A 138 0.63 -30.77 -12.50
CA VAL A 138 -0.28 -30.16 -11.52
C VAL A 138 -0.19 -30.73 -10.11
N GLU A 139 0.15 -32.02 -9.94
CA GLU A 139 0.26 -32.63 -8.60
C GLU A 139 1.40 -32.03 -7.79
N ALA A 140 2.56 -31.82 -8.42
CA ALA A 140 3.72 -31.22 -7.79
C ALA A 140 3.43 -29.75 -7.43
N ILE A 141 2.79 -29.01 -8.36
CA ILE A 141 2.40 -27.61 -8.14
C ILE A 141 1.40 -27.50 -6.98
N ALA A 142 0.41 -28.40 -6.91
CA ALA A 142 -0.57 -28.42 -5.83
C ALA A 142 0.07 -28.70 -4.46
N ARG A 143 1.00 -29.66 -4.37
CA ARG A 143 1.76 -29.92 -3.13
C ARG A 143 2.59 -28.71 -2.70
N ALA A 144 3.29 -28.07 -3.63
CA ALA A 144 4.05 -26.85 -3.36
C ALA A 144 3.14 -25.70 -2.86
N SER A 145 1.97 -25.53 -3.48
CA SER A 145 1.00 -24.50 -3.07
C SER A 145 0.47 -24.71 -1.65
N GLY A 146 0.38 -25.96 -1.18
CA GLY A 146 0.06 -26.30 0.21
C GLY A 146 1.06 -25.75 1.23
N LEU A 147 2.35 -25.85 0.94
CA LEU A 147 3.40 -25.30 1.81
C LEU A 147 3.36 -23.77 1.84
N ILE A 148 3.18 -23.15 0.66
CA ILE A 148 3.10 -21.68 0.53
C ILE A 148 1.88 -21.13 1.27
N LEU A 149 0.77 -21.88 1.32
CA LEU A 149 -0.43 -21.48 2.06
C LEU A 149 -0.18 -21.29 3.55
N ILE A 150 0.64 -22.13 4.18
CA ILE A 150 0.98 -21.99 5.60
C ILE A 150 1.69 -20.66 5.84
N GLY A 151 2.69 -20.34 5.02
CA GLY A 151 3.40 -19.07 5.09
C GLY A 151 2.48 -17.87 4.82
N LEU A 152 1.56 -17.98 3.87
CA LEU A 152 0.59 -16.93 3.55
C LEU A 152 -0.38 -16.65 4.68
N ILE A 153 -0.94 -17.69 5.30
CA ILE A 153 -1.83 -17.54 6.45
C ILE A 153 -1.07 -16.87 7.60
N ALA A 154 0.13 -17.33 7.92
CA ALA A 154 0.96 -16.73 8.97
C ALA A 154 1.23 -15.24 8.69
N THR A 155 1.60 -14.90 7.46
CA THR A 155 1.87 -13.52 7.04
C THR A 155 0.64 -12.63 7.19
N VAL A 156 -0.52 -13.10 6.72
CA VAL A 156 -1.78 -12.35 6.80
C VAL A 156 -2.19 -12.14 8.26
N LEU A 157 -2.05 -13.15 9.13
CA LEU A 157 -2.35 -13.03 10.56
C LEU A 157 -1.41 -12.04 11.26
N ILE A 158 -0.12 -12.09 10.94
CA ILE A 158 0.86 -11.12 11.46
C ILE A 158 0.48 -9.71 11.02
N LEU A 159 0.13 -9.50 9.75
CA LEU A 159 -0.29 -8.19 9.25
C LEU A 159 -1.57 -7.69 9.92
N ILE A 160 -2.58 -8.55 10.12
CA ILE A 160 -3.79 -8.19 10.86
C ILE A 160 -3.42 -7.71 12.27
N PHE A 161 -2.68 -8.52 13.02
CA PHE A 161 -2.30 -8.21 14.39
C PHE A 161 -1.46 -6.93 14.48
N ALA A 162 -0.51 -6.77 13.56
CA ALA A 162 0.43 -5.67 13.57
C ALA A 162 -0.17 -4.33 13.12
N LEU A 163 -1.13 -4.34 12.17
CA LEU A 163 -1.75 -3.11 11.67
C LEU A 163 -2.93 -2.65 12.52
N THR A 164 -3.57 -3.55 13.28
CA THR A 164 -4.75 -3.21 14.10
C THR A 164 -4.50 -2.04 15.07
N PRO A 165 -3.37 -1.95 15.80
CA PRO A 165 -3.08 -0.82 16.68
C PRO A 165 -2.92 0.51 15.95
N SER A 166 -2.58 0.48 14.66
CA SER A 166 -2.35 1.68 13.84
C SER A 166 -3.62 2.18 13.14
N ILE A 167 -4.76 1.52 13.32
CA ILE A 167 -6.01 1.91 12.66
C ILE A 167 -6.55 3.19 13.30
N ASN A 168 -6.69 4.23 12.47
CA ASN A 168 -7.44 5.44 12.80
C ASN A 168 -8.81 5.38 12.14
N THR A 169 -9.88 5.45 12.93
CA THR A 169 -11.27 5.38 12.44
C THR A 169 -11.65 6.56 11.55
N GLU A 170 -10.99 7.72 11.68
CA GLU A 170 -11.19 8.88 10.80
C GLU A 170 -10.78 8.61 9.35
N ASN A 171 -9.98 7.57 9.10
CA ASN A 171 -9.61 7.16 7.75
C ASN A 171 -10.78 6.53 6.98
N TYR A 172 -11.80 6.02 7.67
CA TYR A 172 -12.98 5.46 7.03
C TYR A 172 -14.00 6.56 6.76
N ARG A 173 -14.22 6.84 5.47
CA ARG A 173 -15.32 7.71 5.04
C ARG A 173 -16.63 6.93 5.05
N THR A 174 -17.77 7.60 5.09
CA THR A 174 -19.07 6.93 4.97
C THR A 174 -19.17 6.20 3.62
N ILE A 175 -19.63 4.95 3.54
CA ILE A 175 -19.69 4.19 2.27
C ILE A 175 -20.55 4.91 1.19
N LEU A 176 -21.49 5.76 1.60
CA LEU A 176 -22.29 6.60 0.69
C LEU A 176 -21.50 7.75 0.05
N SER A 177 -20.31 8.07 0.55
CA SER A 177 -19.38 9.05 -0.02
C SER A 177 -18.53 8.51 -1.18
N THR A 178 -18.77 7.26 -1.59
CA THR A 178 -17.95 6.60 -2.60
C THR A 178 -18.30 7.10 -4.00
N SER A 179 -17.29 7.50 -4.78
CA SER A 179 -17.49 7.90 -6.19
C SER A 179 -18.01 6.72 -7.01
N TYR A 180 -19.10 6.92 -7.75
CA TYR A 180 -19.68 5.88 -8.62
C TYR A 180 -18.68 5.38 -9.66
N THR A 181 -17.88 6.29 -10.25
CA THR A 181 -16.87 5.96 -11.25
C THR A 181 -15.73 5.13 -10.64
N SER A 182 -15.26 5.51 -9.45
CA SER A 182 -14.23 4.75 -8.71
C SER A 182 -14.72 3.34 -8.36
N THR A 183 -15.96 3.24 -7.88
CA THR A 183 -16.60 1.95 -7.55
C THR A 183 -16.75 1.06 -8.79
N TYR A 184 -17.18 1.65 -9.90
CA TYR A 184 -17.32 0.96 -11.18
C TYR A 184 -15.97 0.44 -11.69
N ASN A 185 -14.96 1.30 -11.82
CA ASN A 185 -13.65 0.91 -12.33
C ASN A 185 -12.98 -0.15 -11.44
N GLY A 186 -13.12 -0.02 -10.12
CA GLY A 186 -12.68 -1.05 -9.19
C GLY A 186 -13.35 -2.40 -9.39
N THR A 187 -14.66 -2.40 -9.66
CA THR A 187 -15.43 -3.62 -9.93
C THR A 187 -14.91 -4.28 -11.21
N ILE A 188 -14.71 -3.48 -12.27
CA ILE A 188 -14.15 -3.94 -13.55
C ILE A 188 -12.73 -4.50 -13.36
N LEU A 189 -11.86 -3.82 -12.59
CA LEU A 189 -10.52 -4.29 -12.28
C LEU A 189 -10.55 -5.65 -11.56
N MET A 190 -11.43 -5.84 -10.59
CA MET A 190 -11.54 -7.11 -9.86
C MET A 190 -12.04 -8.26 -10.74
N LEU A 191 -13.05 -8.00 -11.59
CA LEU A 191 -13.61 -8.97 -12.55
C LEU A 191 -12.63 -9.33 -13.66
N SER A 192 -11.91 -8.35 -14.21
CA SER A 192 -10.91 -8.55 -15.26
C SER A 192 -9.76 -9.47 -14.82
N ARG A 193 -9.52 -9.58 -13.51
CA ARG A 193 -8.46 -10.42 -12.91
C ARG A 193 -8.96 -11.79 -12.45
N MET A 194 -10.14 -12.25 -12.89
CA MET A 194 -10.70 -13.59 -12.57
C MET A 194 -10.14 -14.74 -13.43
N SER A 195 -8.83 -14.75 -13.68
CA SER A 195 -8.18 -15.73 -14.57
C SER A 195 -8.20 -17.19 -14.09
N CYS A 196 -8.53 -17.41 -12.82
CA CYS A 196 -8.72 -18.75 -12.26
C CYS A 196 -10.04 -19.40 -12.73
N ILE A 197 -11.04 -18.64 -13.19
CA ILE A 197 -12.28 -19.22 -13.73
C ILE A 197 -12.02 -19.96 -15.06
N PRO A 198 -11.34 -19.35 -16.05
CA PRO A 198 -10.87 -20.09 -17.23
C PRO A 198 -9.94 -21.26 -16.89
N ALA A 199 -9.14 -21.15 -15.83
CA ALA A 199 -8.29 -22.26 -15.37
C ALA A 199 -9.14 -23.45 -14.87
N ILE A 200 -10.19 -23.20 -14.08
CA ILE A 200 -11.14 -24.25 -13.63
C ILE A 200 -11.75 -24.96 -14.84
N ALA A 201 -12.14 -24.20 -15.87
CA ALA A 201 -12.77 -24.74 -17.09
C ALA A 201 -11.91 -25.77 -17.83
N VAL A 202 -10.59 -25.69 -17.69
CA VAL A 202 -9.61 -26.66 -18.24
C VAL A 202 -9.23 -27.74 -17.22
N LEU A 203 -9.16 -27.41 -15.92
CA LEU A 203 -8.68 -28.29 -14.86
C LEU A 203 -9.72 -29.30 -14.35
N TYR A 204 -11.01 -29.04 -14.45
CA TYR A 204 -11.96 -29.86 -13.70
C TYR A 204 -11.94 -31.37 -14.02
N PRO A 205 -11.60 -31.87 -15.24
CA PRO A 205 -11.54 -33.32 -15.48
C PRO A 205 -10.42 -34.05 -14.72
N ILE A 206 -9.38 -33.31 -14.30
CA ILE A 206 -8.24 -33.87 -13.55
C ILE A 206 -8.44 -33.77 -12.03
N VAL A 207 -9.55 -33.20 -11.57
CA VAL A 207 -9.86 -32.96 -10.16
C VAL A 207 -10.87 -34.00 -9.64
N LYS A 208 -10.58 -34.59 -8.49
CA LYS A 208 -11.50 -35.47 -7.74
C LYS A 208 -12.26 -34.69 -6.67
N GLY A 209 -13.54 -35.00 -6.50
CA GLY A 209 -14.40 -34.44 -5.45
C GLY A 209 -15.39 -33.39 -5.95
N ASN A 210 -15.91 -32.57 -5.03
CA ASN A 210 -16.93 -31.57 -5.35
C ASN A 210 -16.29 -30.24 -5.80
N ILE A 211 -16.14 -30.09 -7.11
CA ILE A 211 -15.49 -28.93 -7.73
C ILE A 211 -16.30 -27.66 -7.57
N ALA A 212 -17.64 -27.75 -7.61
CA ALA A 212 -18.51 -26.61 -7.36
C ALA A 212 -18.29 -26.03 -5.95
N LYS A 213 -18.29 -26.88 -4.92
CA LYS A 213 -17.99 -26.44 -3.54
C LYS A 213 -16.60 -25.82 -3.42
N GLY A 214 -15.57 -26.48 -3.99
CA GLY A 214 -14.20 -25.97 -3.95
C GLY A 214 -14.02 -24.63 -4.67
N SER A 215 -14.68 -24.45 -5.82
CA SER A 215 -14.59 -23.22 -6.62
C SER A 215 -15.35 -22.05 -5.96
N VAL A 216 -16.53 -22.31 -5.39
CA VAL A 216 -17.28 -21.30 -4.64
C VAL A 216 -16.51 -20.88 -3.39
N LEU A 217 -15.98 -21.86 -2.62
CA LEU A 217 -15.17 -21.57 -1.44
C LEU A 217 -13.94 -20.74 -1.79
N TRP A 218 -13.23 -21.09 -2.87
CA TRP A 218 -12.09 -20.32 -3.38
C TRP A 218 -12.47 -18.87 -3.66
N CYS A 219 -13.56 -18.66 -4.42
CA CYS A 219 -14.01 -17.34 -4.79
C CYS A 219 -14.36 -16.50 -3.55
N SER A 220 -15.16 -17.06 -2.64
CA SER A 220 -15.54 -16.41 -1.39
C SER A 220 -14.32 -16.07 -0.52
N SER A 221 -13.38 -17.01 -0.35
CA SER A 221 -12.17 -16.77 0.44
C SER A 221 -11.29 -15.65 -0.13
N ILE A 222 -11.22 -15.51 -1.46
CA ILE A 222 -10.47 -14.41 -2.09
C ILE A 222 -11.13 -13.06 -1.85
N PHE A 223 -12.46 -12.96 -1.99
CA PHE A 223 -13.15 -11.68 -1.74
C PHE A 223 -13.10 -11.30 -0.26
N ILE A 224 -13.19 -12.26 0.66
CA ILE A 224 -12.96 -12.02 2.09
C ILE A 224 -11.54 -11.47 2.32
N LEU A 225 -10.51 -12.09 1.73
CA LEU A 225 -9.14 -11.61 1.83
C LEU A 225 -8.96 -10.19 1.29
N VAL A 226 -9.56 -9.88 0.13
CA VAL A 226 -9.55 -8.54 -0.47
C VAL A 226 -10.20 -7.52 0.48
N MET A 227 -11.40 -7.80 0.99
CA MET A 227 -12.13 -6.87 1.86
C MET A 227 -11.39 -6.63 3.18
N ILE A 228 -10.87 -7.68 3.83
CA ILE A 228 -10.04 -7.53 5.04
C ILE A 228 -8.82 -6.67 4.74
N SER A 229 -8.14 -6.92 3.61
CA SER A 229 -6.95 -6.14 3.22
C SER A 229 -7.30 -4.66 2.99
N ILE A 230 -8.41 -4.37 2.31
CA ILE A 230 -8.88 -2.98 2.08
C ILE A 230 -9.17 -2.29 3.42
N ILE A 231 -9.91 -2.95 4.31
CA ILE A 231 -10.25 -2.40 5.64
C ILE A 231 -8.97 -2.08 6.42
N LEU A 232 -8.07 -3.05 6.59
CA LEU A 232 -6.85 -2.86 7.38
C LEU A 232 -5.95 -1.75 6.83
N VAL A 233 -5.72 -1.77 5.51
CA VAL A 233 -4.77 -0.86 4.87
C VAL A 233 -5.36 0.55 4.78
N THR A 234 -6.66 0.71 4.47
CA THR A 234 -7.33 2.02 4.55
C THR A 234 -7.35 2.54 5.99
N GLY A 235 -7.68 1.70 6.96
CA GLY A 235 -7.73 2.10 8.37
C GLY A 235 -6.38 2.58 8.90
N SER A 236 -5.28 1.95 8.48
CA SER A 236 -3.93 2.29 8.94
C SER A 236 -3.29 3.45 8.18
N LEU A 237 -3.52 3.57 6.87
CA LEU A 237 -2.81 4.54 6.03
C LEU A 237 -3.69 5.66 5.43
N GLY A 238 -5.02 5.48 5.35
CA GLY A 238 -5.94 6.50 4.87
C GLY A 238 -5.57 7.12 3.51
N ASP A 239 -5.63 8.45 3.43
CA ASP A 239 -5.37 9.22 2.20
C ASP A 239 -3.90 9.13 1.70
N TYR A 240 -2.97 8.55 2.48
CA TYR A 240 -1.62 8.24 2.02
C TYR A 240 -1.61 7.29 0.83
N LEU A 241 -2.63 6.42 0.73
CA LEU A 241 -2.70 5.35 -0.27
C LEU A 241 -3.04 5.81 -1.68
N LYS A 242 -3.54 7.05 -1.86
CA LYS A 242 -4.01 7.54 -3.15
C LYS A 242 -2.95 7.42 -4.26
N ASN A 243 -1.68 7.60 -3.91
CA ASN A 243 -0.54 7.53 -4.84
C ASN A 243 0.30 6.25 -4.67
N SER A 244 -0.19 5.28 -3.90
CA SER A 244 0.55 4.05 -3.65
C SER A 244 0.26 2.98 -4.70
N VAL A 245 1.29 2.62 -5.47
CA VAL A 245 1.24 1.54 -6.46
C VAL A 245 0.99 0.18 -5.80
N PHE A 246 1.48 -0.02 -4.55
CA PHE A 246 1.38 -1.28 -3.81
C PHE A 246 0.95 -1.04 -2.34
N PRO A 247 -0.34 -0.72 -2.09
CA PRO A 247 -0.87 -0.35 -0.77
C PRO A 247 -0.55 -1.33 0.36
N VAL A 248 -0.76 -2.63 0.14
CA VAL A 248 -0.54 -3.65 1.19
C VAL A 248 0.94 -3.79 1.52
N TYR A 249 1.82 -3.65 0.53
CA TYR A 249 3.26 -3.62 0.76
C TYR A 249 3.67 -2.37 1.57
N GLN A 250 3.12 -1.21 1.25
CA GLN A 250 3.38 0.01 2.03
C GLN A 250 2.92 -0.13 3.48
N ALA A 251 1.75 -0.73 3.70
CA ALA A 251 1.29 -1.02 5.07
C ALA A 251 2.26 -1.95 5.80
N ALA A 252 2.74 -3.01 5.14
CA ALA A 252 3.75 -3.90 5.72
C ALA A 252 5.06 -3.18 6.08
N LYS A 253 5.49 -2.19 5.28
CA LYS A 253 6.70 -1.37 5.55
C LYS A 253 6.55 -0.47 6.78
N THR A 254 5.33 -0.06 7.11
CA THR A 254 5.06 0.81 8.28
C THR A 254 4.96 0.07 9.62
N VAL A 255 5.00 -1.27 9.61
CA VAL A 255 4.94 -2.04 10.85
C VAL A 255 6.30 -1.98 11.55
N ASN A 256 6.34 -1.36 12.72
CA ASN A 256 7.53 -1.29 13.58
C ASN A 256 7.17 -1.76 15.00
N ILE A 257 6.96 -3.08 15.19
CA ILE A 257 6.63 -3.68 16.49
C ILE A 257 7.77 -4.58 16.95
N GLY A 258 8.54 -4.13 17.94
CA GLY A 258 9.55 -4.93 18.64
C GLY A 258 10.53 -5.61 17.67
N PHE A 259 10.51 -6.95 17.63
CA PHE A 259 11.39 -7.78 16.78
C PHE A 259 10.91 -7.94 15.33
N LEU A 260 9.72 -7.44 14.96
CA LEU A 260 9.12 -7.58 13.63
C LEU A 260 9.37 -6.34 12.74
N GLN A 261 10.62 -5.91 12.60
CA GLN A 261 10.98 -4.66 11.90
C GLN A 261 11.12 -4.80 10.36
N ARG A 262 11.07 -6.02 9.80
CA ARG A 262 11.21 -6.29 8.35
C ARG A 262 10.16 -7.24 7.81
N LEU A 263 8.88 -6.91 8.03
CA LEU A 263 7.76 -7.68 7.45
C LEU A 263 7.69 -7.58 5.92
N ASP A 264 8.25 -6.50 5.35
CA ASP A 264 8.40 -6.28 3.92
C ASP A 264 9.22 -7.39 3.22
N ALA A 265 10.33 -7.85 3.83
CA ALA A 265 11.16 -8.93 3.27
C ALA A 265 10.41 -10.27 3.24
N LEU A 266 9.69 -10.58 4.32
CA LEU A 266 8.84 -11.78 4.42
C LEU A 266 7.71 -11.72 3.38
N PHE A 267 7.14 -10.53 3.18
CA PHE A 267 6.15 -10.27 2.15
C PHE A 267 6.70 -10.55 0.75
N ILE A 268 7.88 -10.02 0.38
CA ILE A 268 8.52 -10.22 -0.94
C ILE A 268 8.81 -11.70 -1.20
N GLY A 269 9.33 -12.43 -0.21
CA GLY A 269 9.68 -13.85 -0.35
C GLY A 269 8.44 -14.71 -0.61
N LEU A 270 7.38 -14.50 0.18
CA LEU A 270 6.12 -15.20 0.00
C LEU A 270 5.45 -14.82 -1.33
N TRP A 271 5.54 -13.55 -1.72
CA TRP A 271 4.99 -13.08 -2.97
C TRP A 271 5.68 -13.78 -4.17
N THR A 272 7.01 -13.84 -4.14
CA THR A 272 7.80 -14.56 -5.16
C THR A 272 7.42 -16.04 -5.24
N ALA A 273 7.21 -16.71 -4.11
CA ALA A 273 6.76 -18.10 -4.06
C ALA A 273 5.35 -18.30 -4.64
N GLY A 274 4.41 -17.41 -4.33
CA GLY A 274 3.05 -17.46 -4.90
C GLY A 274 3.04 -17.19 -6.41
N LEU A 275 3.91 -16.28 -6.89
CA LEU A 275 4.09 -16.05 -8.32
C LEU A 275 4.62 -17.31 -9.02
N PHE A 276 5.61 -18.00 -8.44
CA PHE A 276 6.09 -19.28 -8.95
C PHE A 276 4.93 -20.28 -9.15
N CYS A 277 4.04 -20.42 -8.16
CA CYS A 277 2.88 -21.31 -8.25
C CYS A 277 1.94 -20.91 -9.37
N ARG A 278 1.62 -19.61 -9.46
CA ARG A 278 0.75 -19.04 -10.49
C ARG A 278 1.31 -19.32 -11.89
N LEU A 279 2.57 -18.94 -12.14
CA LEU A 279 3.20 -19.11 -13.45
C LEU A 279 3.32 -20.57 -13.83
N SER A 280 3.69 -21.45 -12.89
CA SER A 280 3.75 -22.90 -13.13
C SER A 280 2.38 -23.44 -13.56
N LEU A 281 1.31 -23.03 -12.87
CA LEU A 281 -0.05 -23.44 -13.18
C LEU A 281 -0.47 -22.99 -14.58
N PHE A 282 -0.34 -21.70 -14.87
CA PHE A 282 -0.80 -21.14 -16.14
C PHE A 282 0.06 -21.59 -17.32
N LEU A 283 1.37 -21.82 -17.14
CA LEU A 283 2.24 -22.48 -18.13
C LEU A 283 1.85 -23.94 -18.36
N TYR A 284 1.48 -24.68 -17.31
CA TYR A 284 0.97 -26.03 -17.44
C TYR A 284 -0.34 -26.06 -18.24
N LEU A 285 -1.26 -25.12 -17.99
CA LEU A 285 -2.51 -25.00 -18.74
C LEU A 285 -2.29 -24.60 -20.20
N PHE A 286 -1.39 -23.65 -20.45
CA PHE A 286 -0.93 -23.31 -21.79
C PHE A 286 -0.42 -24.55 -22.54
N ALA A 287 0.44 -25.33 -21.90
CA ALA A 287 0.99 -26.56 -22.46
C ALA A 287 -0.08 -27.64 -22.73
N LEU A 288 -1.14 -27.72 -21.93
CA LEU A 288 -2.28 -28.59 -22.19
C LEU A 288 -3.07 -28.15 -23.42
N CYS A 289 -3.37 -26.86 -23.53
CA CYS A 289 -4.07 -26.28 -24.68
C CYS A 289 -3.29 -26.48 -25.99
N VAL A 290 -1.99 -26.17 -26.01
CA VAL A 290 -1.11 -26.41 -27.17
C VAL A 290 -1.03 -27.92 -27.48
N GLY A 291 -1.00 -28.75 -26.43
CA GLY A 291 -1.00 -30.20 -26.57
C GLY A 291 -2.27 -30.76 -27.21
N LYS A 292 -3.42 -30.14 -26.95
CA LYS A 292 -4.69 -30.48 -27.59
C LYS A 292 -4.70 -30.11 -29.07
N ALA A 293 -4.18 -28.93 -29.41
CA ALA A 293 -4.14 -28.42 -30.79
C ALA A 293 -3.12 -29.18 -31.68
N PHE A 294 -1.92 -29.45 -31.16
CA PHE A 294 -0.78 -29.95 -31.97
C PHE A 294 -0.18 -31.28 -31.51
N GLY A 295 -0.74 -31.89 -30.46
CA GLY A 295 -0.34 -33.21 -29.97
C GLY A 295 0.58 -33.20 -28.73
N LYS A 296 0.69 -34.39 -28.11
CA LYS A 296 1.30 -34.56 -26.78
C LYS A 296 2.81 -34.27 -26.70
N ARG A 297 3.57 -34.45 -27.79
CA ARG A 297 5.00 -34.14 -27.83
C ARG A 297 5.22 -32.62 -27.80
N THR A 298 4.48 -31.89 -28.62
CA THR A 298 4.50 -30.41 -28.71
C THR A 298 4.14 -29.75 -27.38
N SER A 299 3.22 -30.33 -26.61
CA SER A 299 2.84 -29.89 -25.26
C SER A 299 4.03 -29.68 -24.31
N ARG A 300 5.05 -30.55 -24.33
CA ARG A 300 6.21 -30.42 -23.43
C ARG A 300 7.14 -29.29 -23.88
N PHE A 301 7.40 -29.20 -25.19
CA PHE A 301 8.19 -28.11 -25.76
C PHE A 301 7.52 -26.74 -25.60
N ALA A 302 6.18 -26.71 -25.59
CA ALA A 302 5.40 -25.50 -25.36
C ALA A 302 5.76 -24.81 -24.04
N ILE A 303 6.14 -25.54 -22.98
CA ILE A 303 6.52 -24.91 -21.71
C ILE A 303 7.73 -23.99 -21.89
N ILE A 304 8.76 -24.43 -22.61
CA ILE A 304 10.00 -23.66 -22.83
C ILE A 304 9.72 -22.46 -23.74
N VAL A 305 8.97 -22.69 -24.83
CA VAL A 305 8.57 -21.61 -25.76
C VAL A 305 7.71 -20.57 -25.02
N GLY A 306 6.77 -21.02 -24.19
CA GLY A 306 5.93 -20.17 -23.35
C GLY A 306 6.75 -19.40 -22.33
N GLY A 307 7.69 -20.05 -21.63
CA GLY A 307 8.61 -19.38 -20.71
C GLY A 307 9.39 -18.26 -21.42
N THR A 308 9.96 -18.55 -22.58
CA THR A 308 10.68 -17.55 -23.38
C THR A 308 9.76 -16.40 -23.81
N ALA A 309 8.54 -16.70 -24.27
CA ALA A 309 7.56 -15.68 -24.65
C ALA A 309 7.16 -14.79 -23.47
N ILE A 310 7.00 -15.35 -22.27
CA ILE A 310 6.72 -14.59 -21.04
C ILE A 310 7.90 -13.67 -20.70
N LEU A 311 9.14 -14.14 -20.83
CA LEU A 311 10.33 -13.33 -20.56
C LEU A 311 10.39 -12.12 -21.51
N ILE A 312 10.21 -12.36 -22.82
CA ILE A 312 10.17 -11.30 -23.84
C ILE A 312 9.04 -10.32 -23.55
N PHE A 313 7.85 -10.83 -23.21
CA PHE A 313 6.70 -10.00 -22.87
C PHE A 313 7.02 -9.08 -21.69
N GLY A 314 7.66 -9.60 -20.63
CA GLY A 314 8.06 -8.83 -19.46
C GLY A 314 9.10 -7.75 -19.72
N THR A 315 9.96 -7.94 -20.72
CA THR A 315 10.94 -6.91 -21.14
C THR A 315 10.32 -5.87 -22.08
N VAL A 316 9.42 -6.28 -22.97
CA VAL A 316 8.74 -5.36 -23.93
C VAL A 316 7.77 -4.43 -23.20
N THR A 317 7.20 -4.85 -22.07
CA THR A 317 6.39 -3.97 -21.20
C THR A 317 7.17 -2.83 -20.54
N ALA A 318 8.49 -2.72 -20.73
CA ALA A 318 9.22 -1.53 -20.32
C ALA A 318 9.04 -0.34 -21.30
N ASP A 319 8.51 -0.58 -22.50
CA ASP A 319 8.19 0.47 -23.46
C ASP A 319 6.88 1.20 -23.09
N MET A 320 6.87 2.54 -23.19
CA MET A 320 5.74 3.36 -22.71
C MET A 320 4.42 3.04 -23.43
N GLY A 321 4.45 2.76 -24.74
CA GLY A 321 3.25 2.49 -25.53
C GLY A 321 2.61 1.14 -25.20
N PHE A 322 3.43 0.09 -25.02
CA PHE A 322 2.92 -1.25 -24.67
C PHE A 322 2.41 -1.31 -23.23
N THR A 323 2.98 -0.52 -22.32
CA THR A 323 2.56 -0.43 -20.92
C THR A 323 1.08 -0.05 -20.79
N SER A 324 0.63 1.01 -21.48
CA SER A 324 -0.77 1.48 -21.41
C SER A 324 -1.77 0.43 -21.92
N PHE A 325 -1.40 -0.33 -22.95
CA PHE A 325 -2.22 -1.43 -23.44
C PHE A 325 -2.33 -2.58 -22.43
N ILE A 326 -1.20 -2.99 -21.84
CA ILE A 326 -1.16 -4.12 -20.89
C ILE A 326 -1.89 -3.81 -19.59
N PHE A 327 -1.95 -2.56 -19.14
CA PHE A 327 -2.70 -2.19 -17.94
C PHE A 327 -4.14 -1.75 -18.22
N ASN A 328 -4.65 -1.92 -19.45
CA ASN A 328 -6.02 -1.58 -19.79
C ASN A 328 -7.05 -2.57 -19.19
N ILE A 329 -7.81 -2.13 -18.19
CA ILE A 329 -8.77 -2.97 -17.46
C ILE A 329 -9.90 -3.52 -18.34
N ASN A 330 -10.32 -2.78 -19.37
CA ASN A 330 -11.44 -3.18 -20.24
C ASN A 330 -11.02 -4.30 -21.19
N PHE A 331 -9.80 -4.25 -21.74
CA PHE A 331 -9.25 -5.33 -22.55
C PHE A 331 -9.24 -6.65 -21.76
N TRP A 332 -8.70 -6.63 -20.53
CA TRP A 332 -8.65 -7.81 -19.66
C TRP A 332 -10.02 -8.31 -19.22
N LEU A 333 -10.97 -7.40 -19.01
CA LEU A 333 -12.36 -7.75 -18.71
C LEU A 333 -12.96 -8.57 -19.85
N TRP A 334 -12.93 -8.03 -21.08
CA TRP A 334 -13.50 -8.71 -22.24
C TRP A 334 -12.80 -10.04 -22.51
N PHE A 335 -11.47 -10.07 -22.41
CA PHE A 335 -10.72 -11.31 -22.62
C PHE A 335 -11.07 -12.39 -21.58
N THR A 336 -11.31 -11.99 -20.33
CA THR A 336 -11.77 -12.87 -19.25
C THR A 336 -13.24 -13.27 -19.43
N LEU A 337 -14.13 -12.37 -19.86
CA LEU A 337 -15.54 -12.70 -20.13
C LEU A 337 -15.67 -13.71 -21.28
N VAL A 338 -14.87 -13.57 -22.34
CA VAL A 338 -14.88 -14.53 -23.46
C VAL A 338 -14.46 -15.92 -23.00
N SER A 339 -13.39 -16.01 -22.20
CA SER A 339 -12.87 -17.28 -21.70
C SER A 339 -13.69 -17.89 -20.55
N ALA A 340 -14.29 -17.08 -19.67
CA ALA A 340 -15.02 -17.56 -18.50
C ALA A 340 -16.51 -17.79 -18.75
N VAL A 341 -17.13 -16.96 -19.61
CA VAL A 341 -18.59 -16.90 -19.80
C VAL A 341 -18.98 -17.28 -21.22
N PHE A 342 -18.54 -16.53 -22.24
CA PHE A 342 -19.06 -16.70 -23.59
C PHE A 342 -18.72 -18.07 -24.18
N ILE A 343 -17.46 -18.52 -24.13
CA ILE A 343 -17.08 -19.83 -24.67
C ILE A 343 -17.78 -20.98 -23.92
N PRO A 344 -17.75 -21.05 -22.56
CA PRO A 344 -18.46 -22.10 -21.85
C PRO A 344 -19.98 -22.10 -22.10
N THR A 345 -20.61 -20.92 -22.20
CA THR A 345 -22.06 -20.81 -22.48
C THR A 345 -22.40 -21.26 -23.88
N PHE A 346 -21.60 -20.87 -24.87
CA PHE A 346 -21.74 -21.35 -26.25
C PHE A 346 -21.64 -22.88 -26.33
N LEU A 347 -20.62 -23.46 -25.68
CA LEU A 347 -20.45 -24.92 -25.62
C LEU A 347 -21.63 -25.60 -24.91
N LEU A 348 -22.14 -25.01 -23.83
CA LEU A 348 -23.30 -25.51 -23.09
C LEU A 348 -24.54 -25.60 -23.99
N ILE A 349 -24.86 -24.51 -24.70
CA ILE A 349 -26.02 -24.45 -25.61
C ILE A 349 -25.85 -25.48 -26.74
N CYS A 350 -24.70 -25.49 -27.42
CA CYS A 350 -24.45 -26.42 -28.52
C CYS A 350 -24.52 -27.88 -28.08
N TYR A 351 -23.99 -28.21 -26.90
CA TYR A 351 -24.00 -29.58 -26.38
C TYR A 351 -25.42 -30.02 -26.01
N VAL A 352 -26.20 -29.20 -25.29
CA VAL A 352 -27.58 -29.52 -24.91
C VAL A 352 -28.45 -29.76 -26.16
N VAL A 353 -28.36 -28.87 -27.16
CA VAL A 353 -29.09 -29.01 -28.44
C VAL A 353 -28.69 -30.29 -29.17
N LYS A 354 -27.40 -30.64 -29.19
CA LYS A 354 -26.90 -31.87 -29.81
C LYS A 354 -27.37 -33.13 -29.08
N THR A 355 -27.43 -33.12 -27.75
CA THR A 355 -27.83 -34.28 -26.93
C THR A 355 -29.34 -34.57 -26.95
N SER A 356 -30.20 -33.57 -27.18
CA SER A 356 -31.65 -33.78 -27.38
C SER A 356 -31.98 -34.49 -28.70
N GLY A 357 -31.01 -34.63 -29.62
CA GLY A 357 -31.24 -35.12 -30.98
C GLY A 357 -30.71 -36.53 -31.30
N LYS A 358 -29.94 -37.22 -30.44
CA LYS A 358 -29.34 -38.53 -30.81
C LYS A 358 -29.05 -39.46 -29.62
N LYS A 359 -29.82 -40.56 -29.54
CA LYS A 359 -29.41 -41.83 -28.91
C LYS A 359 -28.49 -42.60 -29.88
N ASN A 360 -27.41 -43.15 -29.33
CA ASN A 360 -26.52 -44.20 -29.85
C ASN A 360 -25.72 -43.95 -31.15
N LYS A 361 -24.39 -43.90 -31.04
CA LYS A 361 -23.48 -45.04 -31.31
C LYS A 361 -22.00 -44.68 -31.12
N THR A 362 -21.26 -45.70 -30.73
CA THR A 362 -19.88 -45.77 -30.23
C THR A 362 -18.77 -45.71 -31.30
N HIS A 363 -17.58 -45.31 -30.84
CA HIS A 363 -16.32 -45.07 -31.55
C HIS A 363 -15.59 -46.29 -32.15
N LYS A 364 -14.72 -46.04 -33.15
CA LYS A 364 -13.36 -46.64 -33.24
C LYS A 364 -12.36 -45.74 -34.02
N LYS A 365 -11.07 -45.85 -33.69
CA LYS A 365 -9.89 -45.01 -34.05
C LYS A 365 -9.10 -45.50 -35.28
N SER A 366 -8.31 -44.60 -35.91
CA SER A 366 -6.81 -44.61 -35.97
C SER A 366 -6.14 -44.38 -37.34
N GLY A 367 -5.07 -43.55 -37.33
CA GLY A 367 -3.90 -43.55 -38.23
C GLY A 367 -3.94 -42.56 -39.42
N ALA A 368 -2.89 -41.85 -39.85
CA ALA A 368 -1.50 -41.68 -39.41
C ALA A 368 -0.86 -40.52 -40.20
N LYS A 369 0.06 -39.76 -39.56
CA LYS A 369 1.32 -39.11 -40.08
C LYS A 369 1.21 -38.12 -41.28
N SER A 370 2.05 -37.10 -41.53
CA SER A 370 3.24 -36.46 -40.93
C SER A 370 3.76 -35.49 -42.00
N LEU A 371 3.99 -34.21 -41.69
CA LEU A 371 4.89 -33.21 -42.34
C LEU A 371 4.42 -31.84 -41.81
N ILE A 372 5.16 -30.93 -41.18
CA ILE A 372 6.54 -30.45 -41.29
C ILE A 372 6.88 -29.85 -39.92
N LEU A 373 8.00 -30.25 -39.30
CA LEU A 373 8.56 -29.58 -38.12
C LEU A 373 10.07 -29.73 -38.17
N THR A 374 10.74 -28.84 -38.90
CA THR A 374 12.17 -28.59 -38.76
C THR A 374 12.39 -27.15 -39.20
N ILE A 375 13.06 -26.37 -38.34
CA ILE A 375 13.36 -24.91 -38.37
C ILE A 375 12.62 -24.22 -37.22
N GLY A 376 13.28 -24.13 -36.07
CA GLY A 376 12.77 -23.41 -34.90
C GLY A 376 13.49 -23.70 -33.58
N ILE A 377 14.75 -24.15 -33.60
CA ILE A 377 15.54 -24.42 -32.39
C ILE A 377 16.92 -23.70 -32.41
N GLY A 378 17.24 -22.95 -33.48
CA GLY A 378 18.59 -22.40 -33.68
C GLY A 378 18.85 -20.95 -33.25
N LEU A 379 17.94 -20.24 -32.56
CA LEU A 379 18.09 -18.79 -32.38
C LEU A 379 17.57 -18.24 -31.04
N THR A 380 17.94 -18.86 -29.92
CA THR A 380 17.56 -18.35 -28.58
C THR A 380 18.72 -18.36 -27.57
N VAL A 381 19.95 -18.60 -28.02
CA VAL A 381 21.13 -18.71 -27.12
C VAL A 381 22.05 -17.48 -27.19
N LEU A 382 21.74 -16.44 -28.00
CA LEU A 382 22.65 -15.32 -28.23
C LEU A 382 22.19 -13.94 -27.73
N THR A 383 21.20 -13.85 -26.83
CA THR A 383 20.76 -12.56 -26.27
C THR A 383 21.04 -12.40 -24.77
N PHE A 384 22.14 -12.97 -24.27
CA PHE A 384 22.64 -12.68 -22.92
C PHE A 384 23.96 -11.92 -22.98
N SER A 385 23.85 -10.61 -23.22
CA SER A 385 24.86 -9.64 -22.82
C SER A 385 24.15 -8.44 -22.21
N GLY A 386 23.59 -8.62 -21.02
CA GLY A 386 23.17 -7.52 -20.17
C GLY A 386 24.32 -7.15 -19.24
N CYS A 387 24.91 -5.96 -19.43
CA CYS A 387 25.86 -5.39 -18.48
C CYS A 387 25.12 -5.11 -17.17
N MET A 388 25.46 -5.90 -16.15
CA MET A 388 24.86 -5.84 -14.83
C MET A 388 25.74 -4.96 -13.94
N SER A 389 25.29 -3.73 -13.63
CA SER A 389 25.88 -2.95 -12.56
C SER A 389 25.42 -3.55 -11.23
N ARG A 390 26.37 -3.97 -10.39
CA ARG A 390 26.10 -4.37 -9.00
C ARG A 390 26.41 -3.15 -8.12
N ALA A 391 25.60 -2.95 -7.09
CA ALA A 391 25.92 -2.07 -5.98
C ALA A 391 26.08 -2.95 -4.73
N GLU A 392 27.25 -2.95 -4.11
CA GLU A 392 27.53 -3.68 -2.86
C GLU A 392 27.23 -2.81 -1.61
N LEU A 393 27.02 -3.40 -0.43
CA LEU A 393 26.63 -2.66 0.79
C LEU A 393 27.70 -1.63 1.23
N ASN A 394 28.96 -1.90 0.97
CA ASN A 394 30.10 -0.99 1.17
C ASN A 394 30.13 0.18 0.16
N GLU A 395 29.37 0.09 -0.93
CA GLU A 395 29.16 1.15 -1.93
C GLU A 395 27.93 2.00 -1.60
N LYS A 396 27.32 1.82 -0.42
CA LYS A 396 26.17 2.59 0.05
C LYS A 396 26.48 3.48 1.26
N VAL A 397 25.76 4.59 1.34
CA VAL A 397 25.70 5.50 2.48
C VAL A 397 24.35 5.30 3.15
N ILE A 398 24.33 4.66 4.32
CA ILE A 398 23.09 4.38 5.06
C ILE A 398 22.72 5.61 5.86
N VAL A 399 21.66 6.31 5.46
CA VAL A 399 21.21 7.54 6.11
C VAL A 399 20.19 7.21 7.21
N GLU A 400 20.44 7.75 8.40
CA GLU A 400 19.58 7.57 9.59
C GLU A 400 18.78 8.83 9.93
N GLY A 401 19.25 10.02 9.53
CA GLY A 401 18.56 11.29 9.75
C GLY A 401 18.96 12.32 8.68
N ILE A 402 18.04 13.20 8.31
CA ILE A 402 18.24 14.19 7.25
C ILE A 402 17.83 15.57 7.75
N GLY A 403 18.68 16.56 7.52
CA GLY A 403 18.39 17.99 7.63
C GLY A 403 18.44 18.65 6.26
N ILE A 404 17.46 19.51 5.96
CA ILE A 404 17.37 20.25 4.70
C ILE A 404 17.20 21.73 5.00
N ASP A 405 18.16 22.52 4.54
CA ASP A 405 18.15 23.97 4.63
C ASP A 405 17.90 24.57 3.26
N LYS A 406 17.00 25.56 3.19
CA LYS A 406 16.87 26.45 2.03
C LYS A 406 17.38 27.83 2.40
N GLU A 407 18.34 28.32 1.62
CA GLU A 407 18.86 29.68 1.68
C GLU A 407 18.89 30.27 0.27
N ASN A 408 18.10 31.32 0.04
CA ASN A 408 17.78 31.83 -1.31
C ASN A 408 17.19 30.69 -2.18
N ASP A 409 17.74 30.48 -3.38
CA ASP A 409 17.34 29.41 -4.31
C ASP A 409 18.25 28.17 -4.24
N LYS A 410 18.98 28.00 -3.13
CA LYS A 410 19.89 26.86 -2.95
C LYS A 410 19.47 26.02 -1.75
N TYR A 411 19.54 24.71 -1.93
CA TYR A 411 19.32 23.73 -0.89
C TYR A 411 20.65 23.20 -0.38
N THR A 412 20.73 22.97 0.93
CA THR A 412 21.83 22.23 1.57
C THR A 412 21.22 21.07 2.33
N LEU A 413 21.70 19.86 2.03
CA LEU A 413 21.29 18.64 2.71
C LEU A 413 22.40 18.19 3.64
N THR A 414 22.05 17.92 4.89
CA THR A 414 22.94 17.38 5.93
C THR A 414 22.40 16.00 6.34
N ALA A 415 23.18 14.95 6.11
CA ALA A 415 22.80 13.57 6.40
C ALA A 415 23.62 12.99 7.55
N MET A 416 22.92 12.42 8.55
CA MET A 416 23.50 11.53 9.55
C MET A 416 23.60 10.13 8.97
N VAL A 417 24.82 9.58 8.96
CA VAL A 417 25.15 8.32 8.31
C VAL A 417 25.64 7.30 9.32
N LEU A 418 25.09 6.09 9.24
CA LEU A 418 25.50 4.97 10.07
C LEU A 418 26.98 4.65 9.87
N ASN A 419 27.72 4.55 10.97
CA ASN A 419 29.12 4.14 10.93
C ASN A 419 29.24 2.60 10.97
N ILE A 420 29.59 1.99 9.82
CA ILE A 420 29.69 0.52 9.69
C ILE A 420 31.08 0.00 10.16
N LYS A 421 32.01 0.88 10.53
CA LYS A 421 33.34 0.49 11.01
C LYS A 421 33.31 0.23 12.52
N SER A 422 33.04 -1.03 12.88
CA SER A 422 33.35 -1.72 14.15
C SER A 422 32.19 -1.97 15.14
N THR A 423 32.28 -3.13 15.78
CA THR A 423 31.23 -3.84 16.52
C THR A 423 31.27 -3.63 18.04
N GLU A 424 32.10 -2.73 18.58
CA GLU A 424 32.35 -2.70 20.04
C GLU A 424 32.12 -1.35 20.73
N GLU A 425 31.97 -0.22 20.03
CA GLU A 425 31.55 1.06 20.63
C GLU A 425 30.62 1.85 19.69
N ALA A 426 29.58 2.48 20.26
CA ALA A 426 28.69 3.39 19.54
C ALA A 426 29.46 4.69 19.24
N LEU A 427 30.17 4.72 18.11
CA LEU A 427 30.78 5.95 17.61
C LEU A 427 29.68 6.95 17.18
N PRO A 428 29.90 8.25 17.33
CA PRO A 428 28.99 9.27 16.81
C PRO A 428 28.75 9.07 15.29
N PRO A 429 27.53 9.32 14.78
CA PRO A 429 27.22 9.11 13.38
C PRO A 429 28.07 10.02 12.48
N ASN A 430 28.45 9.52 11.31
CA ASN A 430 29.22 10.33 10.35
C ASN A 430 28.28 11.35 9.70
N ILE A 431 28.71 12.61 9.61
CA ILE A 431 27.95 13.65 8.93
C ILE A 431 28.47 13.86 7.52
N ILE A 432 27.54 13.88 6.55
CA ILE A 432 27.84 14.21 5.16
C ILE A 432 26.90 15.32 4.73
N SER A 433 27.45 16.37 4.11
CA SER A 433 26.64 17.49 3.62
C SER A 433 26.96 17.80 2.16
N ALA A 434 25.94 18.23 1.41
CA ALA A 434 26.09 18.74 0.05
C ALA A 434 25.01 19.78 -0.25
N SER A 435 25.33 20.72 -1.13
CA SER A 435 24.38 21.71 -1.64
C SER A 435 24.07 21.51 -3.12
N GLY A 436 22.91 22.01 -3.56
CA GLY A 436 22.43 21.93 -4.95
C GLY A 436 21.24 22.86 -5.19
N GLY A 437 20.79 22.98 -6.44
CA GLY A 437 19.58 23.72 -6.81
C GLY A 437 18.28 22.96 -6.51
N SER A 438 18.37 21.68 -6.14
CA SER A 438 17.24 20.87 -5.66
C SER A 438 17.71 19.84 -4.63
N VAL A 439 16.77 19.28 -3.87
CA VAL A 439 17.05 18.17 -2.95
C VAL A 439 17.62 16.95 -3.69
N ALA A 440 17.13 16.66 -4.89
CA ALA A 440 17.65 15.58 -5.74
C ALA A 440 19.13 15.80 -6.10
N GLU A 441 19.48 17.03 -6.50
CA GLU A 441 20.86 17.38 -6.81
C GLU A 441 21.78 17.30 -5.58
N CYS A 442 21.26 17.61 -4.38
CA CYS A 442 22.02 17.43 -3.14
C CYS A 442 22.38 15.95 -2.93
N PHE A 443 21.44 15.01 -3.12
CA PHE A 443 21.71 13.58 -3.04
C PHE A 443 22.66 13.08 -4.12
N ASP A 444 22.54 13.58 -5.35
CA ASP A 444 23.48 13.29 -6.44
C ASP A 444 24.90 13.78 -6.09
N ASN A 445 25.03 14.96 -5.51
CA ASN A 445 26.31 15.52 -5.08
C ASN A 445 26.91 14.76 -3.89
N ILE A 446 26.11 14.30 -2.92
CA ILE A 446 26.58 13.35 -1.88
C ILE A 446 27.11 12.08 -2.54
N SER A 447 26.37 11.52 -3.50
CA SER A 447 26.77 10.28 -4.16
C SER A 447 28.07 10.45 -4.94
N ARG A 448 28.24 11.58 -5.63
CA ARG A 448 29.48 11.96 -6.33
C ARG A 448 30.66 12.15 -5.39
N ASN A 449 30.46 12.85 -4.27
CA ASN A 449 31.52 13.17 -3.31
C ASN A 449 31.99 11.94 -2.52
N THR A 450 31.07 11.03 -2.19
CA THR A 450 31.37 9.81 -1.43
C THR A 450 31.76 8.63 -2.31
N GLY A 451 31.46 8.68 -3.61
CA GLY A 451 31.57 7.56 -4.54
C GLY A 451 30.58 6.43 -4.25
N ARG A 452 29.53 6.70 -3.46
CA ARG A 452 28.60 5.70 -2.92
C ARG A 452 27.16 6.14 -3.13
N GLN A 453 26.24 5.20 -3.33
CA GLN A 453 24.82 5.52 -3.46
C GLN A 453 24.17 5.77 -2.09
N VAL A 454 23.32 6.79 -2.00
CA VAL A 454 22.58 7.10 -0.77
C VAL A 454 21.43 6.10 -0.57
N MET A 455 21.31 5.56 0.64
CA MET A 455 20.25 4.62 1.02
C MET A 455 19.35 5.20 2.11
N LEU A 456 18.05 5.32 1.83
CA LEU A 456 17.08 6.00 2.72
C LEU A 456 16.25 5.06 3.60
N SER A 457 16.44 3.74 3.46
CA SER A 457 15.62 2.74 4.16
C SER A 457 15.75 2.74 5.67
N SER A 458 16.77 3.41 6.23
CA SER A 458 16.99 3.54 7.67
C SER A 458 16.64 4.92 8.22
N ASN A 459 16.17 5.84 7.37
CA ASN A 459 15.93 7.22 7.75
C ASN A 459 14.80 7.35 8.78
N ARG A 460 15.09 7.93 9.94
CA ARG A 460 14.15 8.10 11.06
C ARG A 460 13.42 9.43 11.02
N PHE A 461 14.04 10.46 10.48
CA PHE A 461 13.43 11.79 10.42
C PHE A 461 13.92 12.65 9.25
N ILE A 462 13.13 13.67 8.91
CA ILE A 462 13.42 14.71 7.94
C ILE A 462 13.18 16.06 8.63
N ALA A 463 14.26 16.76 8.96
CA ALA A 463 14.23 18.10 9.53
C ALA A 463 14.38 19.15 8.43
N MET A 464 13.65 20.26 8.54
CA MET A 464 13.71 21.39 7.61
C MET A 464 13.89 22.69 8.38
N ASN A 465 14.72 23.62 7.88
CA ASN A 465 14.64 24.98 8.41
C ASN A 465 13.29 25.63 8.01
N LYS A 466 12.90 26.70 8.72
CA LYS A 466 11.62 27.40 8.45
C LYS A 466 11.46 27.77 6.97
N THR A 467 12.52 28.27 6.32
CA THR A 467 12.49 28.63 4.90
C THR A 467 12.17 27.43 4.01
N ALA A 468 12.82 26.29 4.21
CA ALA A 468 12.54 25.06 3.49
C ALA A 468 11.11 24.56 3.76
N ALA A 469 10.63 24.70 4.99
CA ALA A 469 9.27 24.28 5.36
C ALA A 469 8.16 25.09 4.65
N THR A 470 8.41 26.35 4.25
CA THR A 470 7.46 27.13 3.43
C THR A 470 7.29 26.60 2.00
N VAL A 471 8.24 25.79 1.53
CA VAL A 471 8.22 25.09 0.24
C VAL A 471 8.35 23.57 0.44
N ALA A 472 7.74 23.06 1.49
CA ALA A 472 7.86 21.66 1.88
C ALA A 472 7.38 20.69 0.80
N ASP A 473 6.44 21.08 -0.07
CA ASP A 473 6.04 20.31 -1.25
C ASP A 473 7.21 20.05 -2.21
N GLU A 474 8.02 21.07 -2.51
CA GLU A 474 9.23 20.95 -3.33
C GLU A 474 10.27 20.08 -2.63
N VAL A 475 10.52 20.31 -1.34
CA VAL A 475 11.53 19.62 -0.53
C VAL A 475 11.18 18.12 -0.39
N LEU A 476 9.92 17.84 -0.07
CA LEU A 476 9.45 16.49 0.21
C LEU A 476 9.07 15.72 -1.07
N SER A 477 8.97 16.39 -2.23
CA SER A 477 8.73 15.74 -3.53
C SER A 477 9.74 14.65 -3.86
N TYR A 478 11.00 14.82 -3.46
CA TYR A 478 12.05 13.82 -3.69
C TYR A 478 11.72 12.48 -3.00
N PHE A 479 11.20 12.55 -1.77
CA PHE A 479 10.84 11.37 -0.98
C PHE A 479 9.57 10.67 -1.50
N ASN A 480 8.69 11.39 -2.20
CA ASN A 480 7.53 10.79 -2.88
C ASN A 480 7.93 9.82 -3.98
N ASN A 481 9.00 10.15 -4.72
CA ASN A 481 9.50 9.33 -5.82
C ASN A 481 10.56 8.32 -5.36
N SER A 482 11.14 8.53 -4.18
CA SER A 482 12.15 7.65 -3.60
C SER A 482 11.47 6.52 -2.84
N PHE A 483 11.31 5.38 -3.51
CA PHE A 483 10.72 4.20 -2.89
C PHE A 483 11.41 3.76 -1.59
N GLU A 484 12.71 4.05 -1.45
CA GLU A 484 13.48 3.74 -0.24
C GLU A 484 13.02 4.53 0.98
N ALA A 485 12.41 5.71 0.79
CA ALA A 485 11.96 6.59 1.88
C ALA A 485 10.97 5.87 2.80
N ARG A 486 11.17 6.02 4.10
CA ARG A 486 10.32 5.43 5.14
C ARG A 486 9.03 6.25 5.29
N PRO A 487 7.84 5.64 5.13
CA PRO A 487 6.59 6.35 5.35
C PRO A 487 6.39 6.79 6.82
N ASP A 488 7.07 6.13 7.76
CA ASP A 488 7.04 6.42 9.19
C ASP A 488 8.19 7.33 9.65
N ALA A 489 8.98 7.90 8.73
CA ALA A 489 9.98 8.91 9.09
C ALA A 489 9.30 10.17 9.63
N LEU A 490 9.77 10.71 10.75
CA LEU A 490 9.20 11.88 11.41
C LEU A 490 9.61 13.18 10.72
N ILE A 491 8.73 14.17 10.69
CA ILE A 491 9.01 15.50 10.12
C ILE A 491 9.20 16.52 11.25
N TYR A 492 10.26 17.32 11.13
CA TYR A 492 10.58 18.42 12.04
C TYR A 492 10.82 19.72 11.31
N VAL A 493 10.59 20.82 12.01
CA VAL A 493 11.11 22.13 11.64
C VAL A 493 12.19 22.53 12.64
N THR A 494 13.24 23.23 12.22
CA THR A 494 14.30 23.70 13.12
C THR A 494 14.28 25.21 13.27
N GLU A 495 14.60 25.68 14.48
CA GLU A 495 14.99 27.07 14.70
C GLU A 495 16.41 27.25 14.18
N GLY A 496 16.57 28.05 13.12
CA GLY A 496 17.84 28.18 12.41
C GLY A 496 18.17 26.99 11.52
N ASN A 497 19.46 26.85 11.19
CA ASN A 497 19.96 25.86 10.24
C ASN A 497 19.92 24.44 10.82
N THR A 498 19.49 23.45 10.04
CA THR A 498 19.38 22.05 10.51
C THR A 498 20.73 21.48 10.93
N ALA A 499 21.84 21.91 10.31
CA ALA A 499 23.18 21.48 10.68
C ALA A 499 23.55 21.84 12.13
N ASN A 500 22.94 22.87 12.72
CA ASN A 500 23.16 23.21 14.13
C ASN A 500 22.73 22.09 15.08
N ILE A 501 21.74 21.29 14.67
CA ILE A 501 21.26 20.14 15.43
C ILE A 501 21.98 18.87 14.98
N LEU A 502 22.03 18.61 13.67
CA LEU A 502 22.56 17.34 13.14
C LEU A 502 24.10 17.26 13.14
N SER A 503 24.83 18.37 13.23
CA SER A 503 26.31 18.39 13.13
C SER A 503 27.01 18.83 14.42
N ASN A 504 26.27 19.01 15.53
CA ASN A 504 26.85 19.44 16.79
C ASN A 504 27.56 18.29 17.49
N GLU A 505 28.87 18.40 17.72
CA GLU A 505 29.69 17.34 18.32
C GLU A 505 29.13 16.84 19.66
N LYS A 506 28.73 17.76 20.56
CA LYS A 506 28.19 17.38 21.88
C LYS A 506 26.88 16.60 21.79
N VAL A 507 26.04 16.95 20.80
CA VAL A 507 24.79 16.25 20.53
C VAL A 507 25.09 14.87 19.93
N LEU A 508 26.00 14.80 18.96
CA LEU A 508 26.36 13.54 18.27
C LEU A 508 27.04 12.54 19.20
N ASP A 509 27.79 13.02 20.19
CA ASP A 509 28.44 12.18 21.21
C ASP A 509 27.44 11.55 22.20
N THR A 510 26.23 12.11 22.31
CA THR A 510 25.25 11.74 23.35
C THR A 510 23.91 11.26 22.79
N MET A 511 23.61 11.52 21.52
CA MET A 511 22.32 11.26 20.90
C MET A 511 22.48 10.54 19.55
N THR A 512 21.76 9.45 19.39
CA THR A 512 21.56 8.78 18.11
C THR A 512 20.44 9.43 17.30
N ALA A 513 20.32 9.07 16.02
CA ALA A 513 19.18 9.52 15.21
C ALA A 513 17.82 9.07 15.79
N GLU A 514 17.79 7.94 16.52
CA GLU A 514 16.59 7.46 17.22
C GLU A 514 16.27 8.36 18.42
N ASP A 515 17.28 8.78 19.19
CA ASP A 515 17.07 9.67 20.33
C ASP A 515 16.52 11.03 19.88
N ILE A 516 17.05 11.58 18.78
CA ILE A 516 16.52 12.82 18.17
C ILE A 516 15.07 12.63 17.71
N ALA A 517 14.77 11.48 17.07
CA ALA A 517 13.41 11.14 16.66
C ALA A 517 12.44 11.04 17.85
N MET A 518 12.91 10.56 19.00
CA MET A 518 12.11 10.44 20.23
C MET A 518 11.79 11.80 20.89
N ILE A 519 12.62 12.83 20.73
CA ILE A 519 12.39 14.16 21.35
C ILE A 519 11.02 14.74 20.97
N GLY A 520 10.68 14.67 19.68
CA GLY A 520 9.38 15.16 19.20
C GLY A 520 8.23 14.15 19.38
N GLY A 521 8.49 12.94 19.87
CA GLY A 521 7.52 11.85 19.95
C GLY A 521 6.71 11.79 21.26
N ASP A 522 7.06 12.60 22.26
CA ASP A 522 6.47 12.53 23.61
C ASP A 522 5.59 13.76 23.94
N TYR A 523 4.30 13.52 24.19
CA TYR A 523 3.32 14.54 24.57
C TYR A 523 3.63 15.21 25.92
N SER A 524 4.48 14.60 26.75
CA SER A 524 4.84 15.13 28.07
C SER A 524 5.78 16.34 28.02
N ASN A 525 6.42 16.61 26.87
CA ASN A 525 7.36 17.71 26.69
C ASN A 525 6.72 19.05 26.27
N GLY A 526 5.39 19.14 26.22
CA GLY A 526 4.69 20.38 25.88
C GLY A 526 4.57 20.66 24.37
N THR A 527 4.97 19.73 23.51
CA THR A 527 4.78 19.81 22.04
C THR A 527 3.77 18.83 21.50
N VAL A 528 3.36 19.07 20.26
CA VAL A 528 2.57 18.12 19.47
C VAL A 528 3.45 16.92 19.12
N LYS A 529 2.87 15.71 19.05
CA LYS A 529 3.57 14.53 18.55
C LYS A 529 4.06 14.78 17.12
N ALA A 530 5.31 14.44 16.87
CA ALA A 530 5.92 14.50 15.56
C ALA A 530 5.07 13.80 14.49
N CYS A 531 4.86 14.49 13.38
CA CYS A 531 4.09 13.98 12.26
C CYS A 531 4.94 12.99 11.46
N GLU A 532 4.39 11.82 11.15
CA GLU A 532 5.02 10.89 10.23
C GLU A 532 4.87 11.38 8.77
N TYR A 533 5.83 11.05 7.91
CA TYR A 533 5.79 11.40 6.50
C TYR A 533 4.50 10.96 5.80
N LYS A 534 3.99 9.77 6.15
CA LYS A 534 2.72 9.25 5.63
C LYS A 534 1.53 10.13 6.02
N GLU A 535 1.54 10.74 7.20
CA GLU A 535 0.47 11.61 7.69
C GLU A 535 0.53 12.98 7.01
N TYR A 536 1.73 13.55 6.84
CA TYR A 536 1.94 14.74 6.00
C TYR A 536 1.38 14.51 4.61
N LYS A 537 1.78 13.40 3.98
CA LYS A 537 1.37 13.12 2.61
C LYS A 537 -0.13 12.79 2.51
N ALA A 538 -0.71 12.17 3.54
CA ALA A 538 -2.15 11.97 3.62
C ALA A 538 -2.90 13.31 3.70
N SER A 539 -2.41 14.29 4.46
CA SER A 539 -2.98 15.64 4.55
C SER A 539 -2.89 16.38 3.22
N ASP A 540 -1.70 16.39 2.61
CA ASP A 540 -1.44 16.98 1.29
C ASP A 540 -2.35 16.38 0.20
N ASN A 541 -2.44 15.05 0.12
CA ASN A 541 -3.32 14.35 -0.83
C ASN A 541 -4.82 14.55 -0.55
N SER A 542 -5.20 14.92 0.67
CA SER A 542 -6.59 15.15 1.04
C SER A 542 -7.01 16.58 0.70
N GLY A 543 -6.17 17.56 1.02
CA GLY A 543 -6.42 18.98 0.81
C GLY A 543 -7.52 19.58 1.70
N ILE A 544 -8.03 18.83 2.69
CA ILE A 544 -9.18 19.22 3.53
C ILE A 544 -8.88 19.23 5.03
N TYR A 545 -7.64 18.96 5.41
CA TYR A 545 -7.13 19.08 6.77
C TYR A 545 -5.62 19.25 6.71
N ASP A 546 -5.05 19.83 7.76
CA ASP A 546 -3.63 20.14 7.81
C ASP A 546 -2.92 19.43 8.98
N ILE A 547 -1.60 19.57 9.00
CA ILE A 547 -0.74 19.01 10.04
C ILE A 547 0.00 20.11 10.80
N ALA A 548 0.55 19.71 11.93
CA ALA A 548 1.46 20.52 12.71
C ALA A 548 2.67 19.67 13.07
N VAL A 549 3.86 20.28 13.08
CA VAL A 549 5.12 19.59 13.37
C VAL A 549 5.91 20.34 14.43
N PRO A 550 6.64 19.63 15.31
CA PRO A 550 7.49 20.28 16.31
C PRO A 550 8.54 21.18 15.67
N ILE A 551 8.79 22.33 16.30
CA ILE A 551 9.98 23.12 16.05
C ILE A 551 11.04 22.70 17.06
N LEU A 552 12.22 22.32 16.60
CA LEU A 552 13.35 21.92 17.44
C LEU A 552 14.40 23.03 17.42
N MET A 553 14.96 23.33 18.58
CA MET A 553 16.11 24.23 18.72
C MET A 553 17.22 23.55 19.51
N LEU A 554 18.46 24.00 19.30
CA LEU A 554 19.57 23.64 20.19
C LEU A 554 19.63 24.63 21.36
N ASP A 555 19.47 24.15 22.58
CA ASP A 555 19.83 24.90 23.78
C ASP A 555 21.35 24.83 23.97
N GLU A 556 22.06 25.85 23.50
CA GLU A 556 23.53 25.93 23.59
C GLU A 556 24.04 25.86 25.03
N SER A 557 23.25 26.32 26.00
CA SER A 557 23.64 26.36 27.41
C SER A 557 23.68 24.96 28.04
N LYS A 558 22.80 24.08 27.60
CA LYS A 558 22.69 22.67 28.07
C LYS A 558 23.25 21.66 27.08
N ALA A 559 23.60 22.09 25.88
CA ALA A 559 23.96 21.24 24.75
C ALA A 559 22.90 20.15 24.49
N GLN A 560 21.62 20.53 24.54
CA GLN A 560 20.49 19.62 24.33
C GLN A 560 19.54 20.17 23.28
N ILE A 561 18.94 19.27 22.51
CA ILE A 561 17.85 19.63 21.60
C ILE A 561 16.58 19.75 22.43
N VAL A 562 15.90 20.88 22.32
CA VAL A 562 14.65 21.16 23.02
C VAL A 562 13.57 21.58 22.03
N PRO A 563 12.30 21.26 22.29
CA PRO A 563 11.20 21.79 21.52
C PRO A 563 10.99 23.30 21.76
N ASP A 564 10.71 24.05 20.70
CA ASP A 564 10.40 25.49 20.73
C ASP A 564 9.09 25.80 19.98
N GLY A 565 8.00 25.21 20.48
CA GLY A 565 6.68 25.34 19.87
C GLY A 565 6.50 24.47 18.62
N VAL A 566 5.63 24.93 17.72
CA VAL A 566 5.06 24.09 16.64
C VAL A 566 4.89 24.91 15.37
N ALA A 567 5.25 24.31 14.23
CA ALA A 567 4.99 24.87 12.90
C ALA A 567 3.64 24.34 12.39
N LEU A 568 2.78 25.25 11.94
CA LEU A 568 1.50 24.94 11.31
C LEU A 568 1.64 24.89 9.79
N PHE A 569 1.00 23.92 9.18
CA PHE A 569 0.96 23.77 7.74
C PHE A 569 -0.42 24.14 7.18
N CYS A 570 -0.47 24.58 5.94
CA CYS A 570 -1.67 24.79 5.15
C CYS A 570 -1.37 24.28 3.74
N LYS A 571 -2.16 23.31 3.24
CA LYS A 571 -1.96 22.72 1.90
C LYS A 571 -0.52 22.26 1.66
N GLY A 572 0.05 21.57 2.64
CA GLY A 572 1.39 20.98 2.55
C GLY A 572 2.55 21.97 2.73
N LYS A 573 2.31 23.26 3.02
CA LYS A 573 3.34 24.29 3.24
C LYS A 573 3.23 24.90 4.62
N MET A 574 4.36 25.24 5.24
CA MET A 574 4.34 25.97 6.51
C MET A 574 3.70 27.36 6.32
N SER A 575 2.66 27.64 7.12
CA SER A 575 1.93 28.91 7.09
C SER A 575 2.11 29.76 8.34
N GLY A 576 2.57 29.18 9.45
CA GLY A 576 2.76 29.90 10.71
C GLY A 576 3.35 29.07 11.83
N THR A 577 3.43 29.67 13.02
CA THR A 577 3.96 29.02 14.22
C THR A 577 3.06 29.27 15.43
N LEU A 578 3.01 28.27 16.31
CA LEU A 578 2.47 28.37 17.65
C LEU A 578 3.60 28.30 18.67
N THR A 579 3.50 29.11 19.71
CA THR A 579 4.41 29.09 20.86
C THR A 579 4.22 27.81 21.68
N THR A 580 5.15 27.52 22.60
CA THR A 580 5.06 26.34 23.50
C THR A 580 3.77 26.31 24.34
N ASN A 581 3.27 27.47 24.77
CA ASN A 581 1.99 27.51 25.50
C ASN A 581 0.82 27.19 24.57
N GLU A 582 0.81 27.76 23.35
CA GLU A 582 -0.22 27.49 22.35
C GLU A 582 -0.17 26.02 21.87
N SER A 583 1.00 25.38 21.81
CA SER A 583 1.12 23.95 21.47
C SER A 583 0.53 23.04 22.54
N ILE A 584 0.68 23.38 23.82
CA ILE A 584 -0.01 22.67 24.91
C ILE A 584 -1.53 22.79 24.73
N ILE A 585 -2.03 23.99 24.43
CA ILE A 585 -3.46 24.20 24.18
C ILE A 585 -3.94 23.43 22.93
N LEU A 586 -3.13 23.37 21.88
CA LEU A 586 -3.43 22.58 20.69
C LEU A 586 -3.51 21.08 21.01
N ASN A 587 -2.66 20.56 21.89
CA ASN A 587 -2.75 19.18 22.36
C ASN A 587 -4.06 18.94 23.13
N ILE A 588 -4.50 19.89 23.97
CA ILE A 588 -5.82 19.81 24.66
C ILE A 588 -6.94 19.75 23.62
N LEU A 589 -6.89 20.63 22.62
CA LEU A 589 -7.85 20.65 21.51
C LEU A 589 -7.82 19.37 20.65
N SER A 590 -6.76 18.58 20.73
CA SER A 590 -6.58 17.35 19.97
C SER A 590 -6.77 16.08 20.80
N ASP A 591 -7.19 16.20 22.07
CA ASP A 591 -7.32 15.11 23.05
C ASP A 591 -6.01 14.33 23.30
N ASN A 592 -4.87 14.97 23.05
CA ASN A 592 -3.54 14.36 22.99
C ASN A 592 -2.62 14.86 24.11
N VAL A 593 -3.15 15.10 25.32
CA VAL A 593 -2.35 15.62 26.46
C VAL A 593 -2.02 14.54 27.47
N SER A 594 -0.75 14.46 27.85
CA SER A 594 -0.27 13.64 28.96
C SER A 594 0.73 14.42 29.81
N GLY A 595 0.29 14.96 30.95
CA GLY A 595 1.20 15.51 31.97
C GLY A 595 1.75 16.92 31.72
N ALA A 596 1.20 17.68 30.78
CA ALA A 596 1.65 19.06 30.50
C ALA A 596 1.36 20.00 31.67
N VAL A 597 2.28 20.92 31.97
CA VAL A 597 2.10 21.92 33.04
C VAL A 597 1.74 23.28 32.44
N ILE A 598 0.67 23.90 32.93
CA ILE A 598 0.26 25.25 32.60
C ILE A 598 0.44 26.20 33.79
N LEU A 599 0.75 27.46 33.48
CA LEU A 599 0.82 28.56 34.44
C LEU A 599 -0.33 29.53 34.15
N LEU A 600 -1.16 29.81 35.16
CA LEU A 600 -2.38 30.61 34.99
C LEU A 600 -2.11 32.12 34.79
N ASN A 601 -0.98 32.63 35.27
CA ASN A 601 -0.57 34.04 35.13
C ASN A 601 0.95 34.16 35.28
N ASP A 602 1.57 35.09 34.54
CA ASP A 602 3.00 35.42 34.67
C ASP A 602 3.39 35.85 36.11
N ASP A 603 2.44 36.43 36.85
CA ASP A 603 2.66 36.90 38.22
C ASP A 603 2.31 35.87 39.32
N LYS A 604 1.67 34.73 38.99
CA LYS A 604 1.25 33.71 39.98
C LYS A 604 1.74 32.31 39.61
N LYS A 605 2.79 31.88 40.32
CA LYS A 605 3.47 30.57 40.22
C LYS A 605 2.64 29.38 40.74
N THR A 606 1.36 29.24 40.38
CA THR A 606 0.63 27.99 40.66
C THR A 606 0.72 27.09 39.43
N PRO A 607 1.69 26.15 39.37
CA PRO A 607 1.74 25.17 38.30
C PRO A 607 0.54 24.24 38.43
N ILE A 608 -0.19 24.05 37.33
CA ILE A 608 -1.28 23.09 37.25
C ILE A 608 -0.91 22.09 36.17
N LYS A 609 -0.89 20.81 36.55
CA LYS A 609 -0.58 19.72 35.63
C LYS A 609 -1.87 19.20 35.01
N ILE A 610 -1.92 19.15 33.70
CA ILE A 610 -3.02 18.57 32.93
C ILE A 610 -2.73 17.09 32.76
N VAL A 611 -3.58 16.26 33.36
CA VAL A 611 -3.42 14.80 33.35
C VAL A 611 -3.98 14.22 32.05
N SER A 612 -5.15 14.69 31.63
CA SER A 612 -5.80 14.27 30.40
C SER A 612 -6.84 15.29 29.94
N ALA A 613 -7.16 15.25 28.65
CA ALA A 613 -8.27 15.98 28.05
C ALA A 613 -9.08 15.01 27.17
N LYS A 614 -10.41 15.13 27.22
CA LYS A 614 -11.32 14.41 26.34
C LYS A 614 -12.29 15.40 25.72
N SER A 615 -12.70 15.15 24.49
CA SER A 615 -13.67 16.02 23.82
C SER A 615 -14.82 15.29 23.18
N GLU A 616 -15.98 15.95 23.19
CA GLU A 616 -17.08 15.67 22.29
C GLU A 616 -17.15 16.75 21.22
N ASN A 617 -17.10 16.34 19.96
CA ASN A 617 -17.08 17.23 18.82
C ASN A 617 -18.42 17.13 18.09
N ASN A 618 -19.05 18.26 17.81
CA ASN A 618 -20.27 18.34 17.01
C ASN A 618 -20.05 19.27 15.83
N ILE A 619 -20.55 18.87 14.67
CA ILE A 619 -20.58 19.72 13.49
C ILE A 619 -22.01 19.79 12.97
N SER A 620 -22.44 21.01 12.67
CA SER A 620 -23.75 21.26 12.07
C SER A 620 -23.58 22.14 10.83
N HIS A 621 -24.49 21.99 9.88
CA HIS A 621 -24.51 22.75 8.64
C HIS A 621 -25.83 23.51 8.53
N ASN A 622 -25.78 24.83 8.33
CA ASN A 622 -26.97 25.66 8.13
C ASN A 622 -26.70 26.70 7.04
N LYS A 623 -27.42 26.61 5.92
CA LYS A 623 -27.37 27.57 4.79
C LYS A 623 -25.94 27.98 4.43
N ASP A 624 -25.11 26.98 4.09
CA ASP A 624 -23.72 27.12 3.61
C ASP A 624 -22.67 27.50 4.66
N ILE A 625 -23.04 27.60 5.95
CA ILE A 625 -22.07 27.82 7.04
C ILE A 625 -22.01 26.57 7.93
N PHE A 626 -20.80 26.07 8.16
CA PHE A 626 -20.54 25.04 9.17
C PHE A 626 -20.34 25.68 10.55
N ASN A 627 -20.99 25.12 11.56
CA ASN A 627 -20.72 25.42 12.96
C ASN A 627 -20.04 24.21 13.58
N TYR A 628 -18.83 24.42 14.07
CA TYR A 628 -18.04 23.43 14.80
C TYR A 628 -18.08 23.76 16.28
N SER A 629 -18.63 22.85 17.08
CA SER A 629 -18.60 22.96 18.54
C SER A 629 -17.82 21.82 19.17
N LYS A 630 -17.04 22.15 20.19
CA LYS A 630 -16.20 21.20 20.92
C LYS A 630 -16.38 21.40 22.42
N ASN A 631 -16.84 20.35 23.08
CA ASN A 631 -17.00 20.28 24.53
C ASN A 631 -15.80 19.53 25.12
N LEU A 632 -15.00 20.21 25.94
CA LEU A 632 -13.77 19.69 26.53
C LEU A 632 -13.98 19.34 28.00
N GLU A 633 -13.61 18.13 28.38
CA GLU A 633 -13.47 17.71 29.77
C GLU A 633 -11.98 17.51 30.10
N VAL A 634 -11.46 18.30 31.04
CA VAL A 634 -10.04 18.36 31.36
C VAL A 634 -9.79 17.91 32.80
N SER A 635 -8.90 16.95 32.97
CA SER A 635 -8.48 16.44 34.28
C SER A 635 -7.18 17.12 34.72
N LEU A 636 -7.19 17.67 35.93
CA LEU A 636 -6.10 18.48 36.49
C LEU A 636 -5.53 17.86 37.76
N GLU A 637 -4.22 17.96 37.94
CA GLU A 637 -3.49 17.58 39.14
C GLU A 637 -2.84 18.84 39.74
N LEU A 638 -2.99 19.01 41.05
CA LEU A 638 -2.42 20.13 41.80
C LEU A 638 -1.18 19.68 42.57
N PRO A 639 -0.23 20.59 42.86
CA PRO A 639 0.90 20.30 43.75
C PRO A 639 0.45 19.82 45.13
N GLU A 640 1.20 18.90 45.73
CA GLU A 640 0.95 18.41 47.10
C GLU A 640 0.77 19.57 48.09
N GLY A 641 -0.25 19.47 48.95
CA GLY A 641 -0.62 20.53 49.91
C GLY A 641 -1.62 21.57 49.39
N SER A 642 -1.98 21.53 48.10
CA SER A 642 -3.01 22.40 47.53
C SER A 642 -4.43 21.91 47.81
N ASN A 643 -5.38 22.81 48.06
CA ASN A 643 -6.77 22.45 48.33
C ASN A 643 -7.53 22.06 47.04
N SER A 644 -7.74 20.75 46.83
CA SER A 644 -8.45 20.17 45.68
C SER A 644 -9.96 20.49 45.62
N GLN A 645 -10.52 21.18 46.61
CA GLN A 645 -11.91 21.65 46.62
C GLN A 645 -12.07 23.15 46.28
N ASN A 646 -11.01 23.81 45.81
CA ASN A 646 -11.04 25.23 45.48
C ASN A 646 -11.85 25.50 44.19
N LYS A 647 -13.18 25.65 44.34
CA LYS A 647 -14.10 25.98 43.22
C LYS A 647 -13.70 27.25 42.46
N LYS A 648 -13.18 28.26 43.15
CA LYS A 648 -12.75 29.52 42.53
C LYS A 648 -11.56 29.33 41.60
N LEU A 649 -10.60 28.48 41.99
CA LEU A 649 -9.47 28.11 41.14
C LEU A 649 -9.94 27.32 39.92
N LEU A 650 -10.90 26.40 40.09
CA LEU A 650 -11.48 25.64 38.99
C LEU A 650 -12.14 26.55 37.94
N GLU A 651 -12.98 27.50 38.37
CA GLU A 651 -13.62 28.49 37.50
C GLU A 651 -12.60 29.38 36.77
N GLU A 652 -11.51 29.77 37.45
CA GLU A 652 -10.41 30.54 36.85
C GLU A 652 -9.68 29.73 35.76
N VAL A 653 -9.41 28.44 36.02
CA VAL A 653 -8.79 27.53 35.04
C VAL A 653 -9.71 27.28 33.86
N GLU A 654 -11.00 27.01 34.07
CA GLU A 654 -11.97 26.79 32.99
C GLU A 654 -12.07 28.02 32.09
N LYS A 655 -12.11 29.23 32.67
CA LYS A 655 -12.12 30.48 31.92
C LYS A 655 -10.84 30.70 31.13
N PHE A 656 -9.68 30.45 31.74
CA PHE A 656 -8.37 30.54 31.09
C PHE A 656 -8.26 29.56 29.92
N LEU A 657 -8.60 28.28 30.13
CA LEU A 657 -8.55 27.23 29.12
C LEU A 657 -9.52 27.52 27.98
N LYS A 658 -10.76 27.92 28.28
CA LYS A 658 -11.76 28.28 27.26
C LYS A 658 -11.25 29.42 26.36
N LYS A 659 -10.73 30.48 26.97
CA LYS A 659 -10.16 31.62 26.25
C LYS A 659 -8.99 31.18 25.38
N SER A 660 -8.02 30.49 25.96
CA SER A 660 -6.80 30.05 25.26
C SER A 660 -7.12 29.08 24.12
N CYS A 661 -8.07 28.17 24.29
CA CYS A 661 -8.56 27.26 23.24
C CYS A 661 -9.14 28.03 22.06
N CYS A 662 -10.00 29.03 22.34
CA CYS A 662 -10.60 29.86 21.30
C CYS A 662 -9.55 30.66 20.53
N GLU A 663 -8.65 31.35 21.25
CA GLU A 663 -7.58 32.16 20.65
C GLU A 663 -6.61 31.30 19.83
N THR A 664 -6.21 30.13 20.32
CA THR A 664 -5.31 29.21 19.59
C THR A 664 -5.98 28.65 18.34
N ALA A 665 -7.25 28.24 18.43
CA ALA A 665 -8.00 27.74 17.28
C ALA A 665 -8.25 28.84 16.23
N GLU A 666 -8.61 30.06 16.66
CA GLU A 666 -8.78 31.21 15.76
C GLU A 666 -7.45 31.63 15.12
N LYS A 667 -6.35 31.62 15.86
CA LYS A 667 -5.03 31.89 15.28
C LYS A 667 -4.67 30.86 14.21
N ALA A 668 -4.80 29.56 14.50
CA ALA A 668 -4.54 28.50 13.52
C ALA A 668 -5.44 28.64 12.27
N ILE A 669 -6.75 28.81 12.46
CA ILE A 669 -7.72 28.77 11.37
C ILE A 669 -7.84 30.13 10.65
N LYS A 670 -8.03 31.23 11.38
CA LYS A 670 -8.31 32.56 10.77
C LYS A 670 -7.05 33.30 10.38
N THR A 671 -5.95 33.12 11.11
CA THR A 671 -4.67 33.81 10.79
C THR A 671 -3.83 32.98 9.82
N TYR A 672 -3.66 31.69 10.10
CA TYR A 672 -2.76 30.82 9.32
C TYR A 672 -3.47 29.92 8.32
N ASN A 673 -4.81 30.01 8.24
CA ASN A 673 -5.63 29.20 7.34
C ASN A 673 -5.36 27.69 7.44
N SER A 674 -5.05 27.21 8.64
CA SER A 674 -4.67 25.82 8.91
C SER A 674 -5.81 25.09 9.61
N ASP A 675 -6.36 24.05 8.98
CA ASP A 675 -7.35 23.16 9.58
C ASP A 675 -6.67 22.02 10.35
N ILE A 676 -5.92 22.40 11.38
CA ILE A 676 -5.24 21.45 12.28
C ILE A 676 -6.23 20.64 13.15
N LEU A 677 -7.45 21.15 13.34
CA LEU A 677 -8.51 20.48 14.11
C LEU A 677 -9.29 19.44 13.27
N ARG A 678 -8.92 19.28 11.99
CA ARG A 678 -9.53 18.35 11.03
C ARG A 678 -11.05 18.53 10.92
N ILE A 679 -11.50 19.78 10.90
CA ILE A 679 -12.93 20.14 10.77
C ILE A 679 -13.44 19.68 9.41
N GLY A 680 -12.64 19.81 8.34
CA GLY A 680 -13.02 19.41 6.99
C GLY A 680 -13.25 17.91 6.87
N LYS A 681 -12.43 17.08 7.52
CA LYS A 681 -12.65 15.63 7.60
C LYS A 681 -13.99 15.30 8.27
N LYS A 682 -14.32 15.99 9.36
CA LYS A 682 -15.59 15.83 10.09
C LYS A 682 -16.78 16.31 9.26
N ALA A 683 -16.63 17.44 8.56
CA ALA A 683 -17.64 17.99 7.67
C ALA A 683 -17.91 17.07 6.47
N GLN A 684 -16.86 16.56 5.84
CA GLN A 684 -16.96 15.58 4.75
C GLN A 684 -17.69 14.31 5.19
N ASN A 685 -17.35 13.79 6.37
CA ASN A 685 -17.97 12.56 6.89
C ASN A 685 -19.45 12.76 7.29
N GLY A 686 -19.79 13.91 7.89
CA GLY A 686 -21.14 14.21 8.36
C GLY A 686 -22.09 14.78 7.29
N PHE A 687 -21.56 15.52 6.31
CA PHE A 687 -22.32 16.31 5.32
C PHE A 687 -21.76 16.17 3.90
N TYR A 688 -21.45 14.94 3.48
CA TYR A 688 -20.74 14.66 2.21
C TYR A 688 -21.25 15.44 0.98
N TYR A 689 -22.55 15.39 0.68
CA TYR A 689 -23.10 16.02 -0.53
C TYR A 689 -23.03 17.55 -0.52
N ASP A 690 -23.07 18.18 0.65
CA ASP A 690 -22.90 19.63 0.76
C ASP A 690 -21.41 19.97 0.72
N PHE A 691 -20.57 19.15 1.34
CA PHE A 691 -19.11 19.28 1.31
C PHE A 691 -18.55 19.19 -0.12
N GLU A 692 -19.05 18.27 -0.95
CA GLU A 692 -18.64 18.13 -2.37
C GLU A 692 -18.93 19.37 -3.23
N LYS A 693 -19.85 20.26 -2.80
CA LYS A 693 -20.10 21.52 -3.51
C LYS A 693 -19.01 22.56 -3.24
N ILE A 694 -18.21 22.36 -2.20
CA ILE A 694 -17.13 23.27 -1.81
C ILE A 694 -15.95 23.03 -2.74
N LYS A 695 -15.55 24.06 -3.49
CA LYS A 695 -14.38 23.98 -4.38
C LYS A 695 -13.06 23.98 -3.62
N ASP A 696 -12.97 24.81 -2.59
CA ASP A 696 -11.78 24.96 -1.75
C ASP A 696 -12.20 24.98 -0.28
N TRP A 697 -11.80 23.93 0.45
CA TRP A 697 -12.16 23.81 1.87
C TRP A 697 -11.56 24.94 2.69
N HIS A 698 -10.33 25.36 2.41
CA HIS A 698 -9.65 26.40 3.19
C HIS A 698 -10.29 27.78 3.01
N GLU A 699 -10.91 28.05 1.86
CA GLU A 699 -11.75 29.25 1.69
C GLU A 699 -13.02 29.17 2.55
N ALA A 700 -13.71 28.02 2.52
CA ALA A 700 -14.91 27.80 3.32
C ALA A 700 -14.61 27.81 4.83
N LEU A 701 -13.44 27.31 5.23
CA LEU A 701 -12.94 27.25 6.61
C LEU A 701 -12.94 28.64 7.28
N GLN A 702 -12.70 29.70 6.50
CA GLN A 702 -12.74 31.08 7.01
C GLN A 702 -14.12 31.51 7.49
N SER A 703 -15.20 30.91 7.00
CA SER A 703 -16.57 31.21 7.43
C SER A 703 -17.08 30.31 8.58
N VAL A 704 -16.33 29.25 8.92
CA VAL A 704 -16.71 28.30 9.99
C VAL A 704 -16.78 29.03 11.34
N LYS A 705 -17.89 28.82 12.05
CA LYS A 705 -18.06 29.29 13.42
C LYS A 705 -17.53 28.26 14.40
N LEU A 706 -16.74 28.73 15.37
CA LEU A 706 -16.13 27.90 16.40
C LEU A 706 -16.83 28.18 17.74
N ASP A 707 -17.23 27.13 18.44
CA ASP A 707 -17.81 27.23 19.78
C ASP A 707 -17.14 26.21 20.72
N PHE A 708 -16.56 26.71 21.82
CA PHE A 708 -15.83 25.88 22.77
C PHE A 708 -16.45 25.97 24.17
N SER A 709 -16.69 24.81 24.76
CA SER A 709 -17.01 24.70 26.19
C SER A 709 -15.92 23.88 26.89
N VAL A 710 -15.56 24.29 28.11
CA VAL A 710 -14.53 23.62 28.92
C VAL A 710 -15.11 23.34 30.29
N LYS A 711 -14.93 22.11 30.76
CA LYS A 711 -15.23 21.67 32.11
C LYS A 711 -13.98 21.01 32.68
N ALA A 712 -13.52 21.49 33.84
CA ALA A 712 -12.33 20.96 34.48
C ALA A 712 -12.70 20.16 35.75
N ASN A 713 -11.91 19.15 36.08
CA ASN A 713 -12.04 18.39 37.32
C ASN A 713 -10.65 18.14 37.93
N PHE A 714 -10.53 18.28 39.26
CA PHE A 714 -9.31 17.88 39.96
C PHE A 714 -9.29 16.37 40.21
N VAL A 715 -8.15 15.74 39.92
CA VAL A 715 -7.88 14.33 40.23
C VAL A 715 -6.87 14.29 41.37
N ARG A 716 -7.02 13.34 42.30
CA ARG A 716 -6.00 13.10 43.33
C ARG A 716 -4.80 12.40 42.68
N SER A 717 -3.60 12.88 43.01
CA SER A 717 -2.32 12.25 42.70
C SER A 717 -2.27 10.81 43.19
#